data_AF-A0A1S0TWU5-F1
#
_entry.id   AF-A0A1S0TWU5-F1
#
_cell.length_a   1.000
_cell.length_b   1.000
_cell.length_c   1.000
_cell.angle_alpha   90.00
_cell.angle_beta   90.00
_cell.angle_gamma   90.00
#
_symmetry.space_group_name_H-M   'P 1'
#
loop_
_entity.id
_entity.type
_entity.pdbx_description
1 polymer ?
#
loop_
_entity_poly.entity_id
_entity_poly.type
_entity_poly.pdbx_seq_one_letter_code
_entity_poly.pdbx_strand_id
1 'polypeptide(L)'
;MGNYKSRPPSSCADELKKKISEGYAVVRSRLNDDIKPRFDAWNVLQNACFQGTLKTMEESLKGLKNLDERTEDHQLSLLHLICAGHSEQQPEKVAILFEACGDDEMKKELLLKYLSKNGFSALHFAVYKDEIETVEKLLTAGADVDFAGRNKLPPLHLAVMCGNAEMVEKLIDRGASLQIADFVNFTPLHCATYFAHEKIVRLLMKRGADPNACGGVRDRPLHLASNKGQISIVSALLEADADPTLADDEGNTSLHFAAKTGHVGIIDLLLLKIGTGHQELALKTNVYGDTPLHAACYAGRLDAVKRLLDFAGSITLNMENVFSETPLHAACTNGRNLELVAFLLKQPGVDANFQGQDGHTALHSACYHGHLRFVQFLLDNGADQSLTARAVDYSLLPSGTLSGNCLFFENKRYGITPVSSTVAQTMLALSKESGSSVGGGGSSTISSASLNDDQQQTPIIWAYEKGHDQIVALLKHYANKRPDSDVCSEYSSGESSYTPLPSPLGRLRSVTKEKAEILQLRASLCSQFHLSLTDVDFQEAIGSGSFGKVYKGTYRGKIVAIKRYRAVAFGSKSEVDMFCREVSILSKLQHPNVINFVGACLDDPSQFAIITEFLVNGSLFSLLHEQKRVLEMALRLNIGIDVARGMRYLHELAKRPVIHRDLNSHNILLHEDGHAVVADFGESRFMAQYDDENMTKQPGNLRWMAPEIFTQCGRYDRKADVFSYALCIWELHAAELPFAHLKPAAAAAEMAYKRGRPPLPPHPTVQFPAHILYMITSAWHHDPKSRPAFADILPNIEKYASPVKPPNGVSPSNGTTDCGLLSVSKLKNHWERKGIPQESTQHSTASTFSNSNNGIASSSSTSSILSSISSSTKAVDELRQRLDRNGYVLQPIITVDNASIS
;
A
#
# COMPACT_ATOMS: atom_id res chain seq x y z
N MET A 1 -8.59 21.52 -20.17
CA MET A 1 -7.46 21.34 -19.23
C MET A 1 -6.43 20.64 -20.06
N GLY A 2 -5.36 21.36 -20.46
CA GLY A 2 -4.31 20.76 -21.26
C GLY A 2 -3.67 19.62 -20.46
N ASN A 3 -3.87 18.39 -20.90
CA ASN A 3 -3.43 17.22 -20.17
C ASN A 3 -2.06 16.80 -20.72
N TYR A 4 -0.98 17.16 -20.01
CA TYR A 4 0.30 16.47 -20.15
C TYR A 4 0.07 14.98 -19.94
N LYS A 5 0.38 14.15 -20.95
CA LYS A 5 0.28 12.69 -20.85
C LYS A 5 1.47 12.17 -20.04
N SER A 6 1.40 12.30 -18.72
CA SER A 6 2.39 11.69 -17.83
C SER A 6 2.22 10.17 -17.83
N ARG A 7 3.34 9.44 -17.73
CA ARG A 7 3.32 7.98 -17.52
C ARG A 7 2.39 7.60 -16.36
N PRO A 8 1.52 6.58 -16.51
CA PRO A 8 0.71 6.08 -15.40
C PRO A 8 1.59 5.59 -14.23
N PRO A 9 1.19 5.84 -12.97
CA PRO A 9 2.02 5.57 -11.80
C PRO A 9 2.22 4.07 -11.51
N SER A 10 1.39 3.20 -12.08
CA SER A 10 1.46 1.75 -11.97
C SER A 10 1.20 1.09 -13.32
N SER A 11 2.00 0.09 -13.68
CA SER A 11 1.76 -0.74 -14.87
C SER A 11 0.76 -1.86 -14.57
N CYS A 12 0.10 -2.40 -15.61
CA CYS A 12 -0.73 -3.60 -15.49
C CYS A 12 0.07 -4.78 -14.91
N ALA A 13 1.34 -4.89 -15.28
CA ALA A 13 2.27 -5.88 -14.72
C ALA A 13 2.51 -5.74 -13.20
N ASP A 14 2.56 -4.51 -12.67
CA ASP A 14 2.76 -4.28 -11.22
C ASP A 14 1.51 -4.66 -10.41
N GLU A 15 0.30 -4.43 -10.94
CA GLU A 15 -0.94 -4.91 -10.31
C GLU A 15 -1.07 -6.43 -10.35
N LEU A 16 -0.69 -7.06 -11.48
CA LEU A 16 -0.72 -8.51 -11.61
C LEU A 16 0.22 -9.19 -10.61
N LYS A 17 1.43 -8.66 -10.41
CA LYS A 17 2.39 -9.17 -9.41
C LYS A 17 1.81 -9.16 -7.99
N LYS A 18 1.06 -8.10 -7.64
CA LYS A 18 0.36 -8.04 -6.35
C LYS A 18 -0.69 -9.14 -6.23
N LYS A 19 -1.52 -9.32 -7.26
CA LYS A 19 -2.55 -10.37 -7.32
C LYS A 19 -1.95 -11.79 -7.24
N ILE A 20 -0.81 -12.03 -7.89
CA ILE A 20 -0.08 -13.31 -7.82
C ILE A 20 0.34 -13.61 -6.37
N SER A 21 0.96 -12.65 -5.69
CA SER A 21 1.39 -12.82 -4.29
C SER A 21 0.20 -13.08 -3.35
N GLU A 22 -0.90 -12.36 -3.53
CA GLU A 22 -2.13 -12.56 -2.76
C GLU A 22 -2.74 -13.94 -3.03
N GLY A 23 -2.75 -14.39 -4.28
CA GLY A 23 -3.26 -15.70 -4.70
C GLY A 23 -2.54 -16.87 -4.01
N TYR A 24 -1.21 -16.92 -4.08
CA TYR A 24 -0.44 -17.99 -3.43
C TYR A 24 -0.58 -17.96 -1.90
N ALA A 25 -0.69 -16.78 -1.29
CA ALA A 25 -0.93 -16.65 0.15
C ALA A 25 -2.31 -17.20 0.56
N VAL A 26 -3.34 -16.95 -0.25
CA VAL A 26 -4.69 -17.50 -0.04
C VAL A 26 -4.69 -19.02 -0.16
N VAL A 27 -4.02 -19.60 -1.15
CA VAL A 27 -3.91 -21.07 -1.30
C VAL A 27 -3.28 -21.67 -0.05
N ARG A 28 -2.12 -21.17 0.41
CA ARG A 28 -1.45 -21.66 1.62
C ARG A 28 -2.34 -21.52 2.86
N SER A 29 -3.07 -20.41 2.98
CA SER A 29 -4.01 -20.21 4.08
C SER A 29 -5.15 -21.22 4.08
N ARG A 30 -5.71 -21.54 2.91
CA ARG A 30 -6.81 -22.51 2.77
C ARG A 30 -6.36 -23.94 3.01
N LEU A 31 -5.17 -24.33 2.52
CA LEU A 31 -4.56 -25.63 2.82
C LEU A 31 -4.34 -25.79 4.33
N ASN A 32 -3.78 -24.78 4.99
CA ASN A 32 -3.59 -24.79 6.44
C ASN A 32 -4.89 -24.91 7.23
N ASP A 33 -5.95 -24.27 6.74
CA ASP A 33 -7.28 -24.39 7.35
C ASP A 33 -7.80 -25.83 7.20
N ASP A 34 -7.75 -26.40 6.00
CA ASP A 34 -8.25 -27.76 5.77
C ASP A 34 -7.56 -28.82 6.64
N ILE A 35 -6.22 -28.80 6.73
CA ILE A 35 -5.46 -29.82 7.49
C ILE A 35 -5.56 -29.66 9.02
N LYS A 36 -6.19 -28.59 9.51
CA LYS A 36 -6.28 -28.30 10.94
C LYS A 36 -7.12 -29.38 11.66
N PRO A 37 -6.65 -29.94 12.78
CA PRO A 37 -7.41 -30.94 13.52
C PRO A 37 -8.68 -30.36 14.15
N ARG A 38 -9.77 -31.13 14.12
CA ARG A 38 -11.08 -30.76 14.69
C ARG A 38 -11.71 -31.93 15.45
N PHE A 39 -10.97 -32.44 16.44
CA PHE A 39 -11.30 -33.67 17.15
C PHE A 39 -12.69 -33.68 17.79
N ASP A 40 -13.18 -32.52 18.25
CA ASP A 40 -14.51 -32.39 18.88
C ASP A 40 -15.67 -32.51 17.87
N ALA A 41 -15.40 -32.23 16.59
CA ALA A 41 -16.40 -32.29 15.51
C ALA A 41 -16.33 -33.60 14.70
N TRP A 42 -15.25 -34.36 14.87
CA TRP A 42 -15.00 -35.60 14.14
C TRP A 42 -15.46 -36.81 14.93
N ASN A 43 -16.03 -37.79 14.23
CA ASN A 43 -16.40 -39.05 14.87
C ASN A 43 -15.17 -39.95 15.13
N VAL A 44 -15.41 -41.10 15.75
CA VAL A 44 -14.36 -42.04 16.15
C VAL A 44 -13.52 -42.52 14.96
N LEU A 45 -14.15 -42.85 13.82
CA LEU A 45 -13.43 -43.26 12.61
C LEU A 45 -12.59 -42.12 12.03
N GLN A 46 -13.16 -40.93 11.90
CA GLN A 46 -12.48 -39.75 11.37
C GLN A 46 -11.25 -39.38 12.22
N ASN A 47 -11.40 -39.45 13.55
CA ASN A 47 -10.29 -39.28 14.50
C ASN A 47 -9.24 -40.40 14.36
N ALA A 48 -9.66 -41.65 14.16
CA ALA A 48 -8.76 -42.78 13.94
C ALA A 48 -7.96 -42.65 12.63
N CYS A 49 -8.60 -42.19 11.54
CA CYS A 49 -7.95 -41.87 10.28
C CYS A 49 -6.85 -40.80 10.48
N PHE A 50 -7.17 -39.68 11.14
CA PHE A 50 -6.22 -38.57 11.32
C PHE A 50 -5.04 -38.90 12.26
N GLN A 51 -5.30 -39.41 13.47
CA GLN A 51 -4.26 -39.62 14.50
C GLN A 51 -4.27 -40.99 15.18
N GLY A 52 -5.21 -41.88 14.86
CA GLY A 52 -5.27 -43.22 15.45
C GLY A 52 -4.14 -44.15 15.00
N THR A 53 -4.03 -45.30 15.66
CA THR A 53 -3.16 -46.40 15.21
C THR A 53 -3.83 -47.21 14.08
N LEU A 54 -3.05 -47.98 13.33
CA LEU A 54 -3.57 -48.91 12.31
C LEU A 54 -4.71 -49.79 12.85
N LYS A 55 -4.49 -50.44 14.01
CA LYS A 55 -5.49 -51.32 14.64
C LYS A 55 -6.80 -50.60 14.93
N THR A 56 -6.73 -49.40 15.51
CA THR A 56 -7.93 -48.62 15.85
C THR A 56 -8.71 -48.17 14.61
N MET A 57 -8.02 -47.91 13.50
CA MET A 57 -8.66 -47.57 12.22
C MET A 57 -9.31 -48.80 11.59
N GLU A 58 -8.62 -49.95 11.53
CA GLU A 58 -9.18 -51.21 11.01
C GLU A 58 -10.42 -51.67 11.78
N GLU A 59 -10.40 -51.60 13.11
CA GLU A 59 -11.55 -51.93 13.95
C GLU A 59 -12.74 -51.01 13.65
N SER A 60 -12.48 -49.72 13.45
CA SER A 60 -13.51 -48.74 13.10
C SER A 60 -14.06 -48.95 11.67
N LEU A 61 -13.25 -49.45 10.75
CA LEU A 61 -13.67 -49.75 9.37
C LEU A 61 -14.54 -51.00 9.24
N LYS A 62 -14.36 -52.02 10.11
CA LYS A 62 -15.14 -53.29 10.07
C LYS A 62 -16.66 -53.09 10.23
N GLY A 63 -17.10 -51.97 10.79
CA GLY A 63 -18.51 -51.62 10.97
C GLY A 63 -19.09 -50.65 9.94
N LEU A 64 -18.29 -50.20 8.95
CA LEU A 64 -18.67 -49.11 8.07
C LEU A 64 -19.56 -49.57 6.91
N LYS A 65 -20.73 -48.94 6.76
CA LYS A 65 -21.64 -49.20 5.62
C LYS A 65 -21.31 -48.36 4.39
N ASN A 66 -20.65 -47.21 4.56
CA ASN A 66 -20.35 -46.29 3.47
C ASN A 66 -18.97 -45.62 3.66
N LEU A 67 -18.06 -45.87 2.72
CA LEU A 67 -16.71 -45.29 2.67
C LEU A 67 -16.69 -43.83 2.18
N ASP A 68 -17.79 -43.33 1.63
CA ASP A 68 -17.96 -41.94 1.19
C ASP A 68 -18.25 -40.95 2.31
N GLU A 69 -17.99 -41.34 3.57
CA GLU A 69 -18.16 -40.45 4.70
C GLU A 69 -17.25 -39.22 4.61
N ARG A 70 -17.83 -38.04 4.89
CA ARG A 70 -17.12 -36.76 4.87
C ARG A 70 -17.46 -35.94 6.10
N THR A 71 -16.50 -35.12 6.52
CA THR A 71 -16.74 -34.16 7.61
C THR A 71 -17.75 -33.10 7.17
N GLU A 72 -18.66 -32.72 8.05
CA GLU A 72 -19.74 -31.76 7.71
C GLU A 72 -19.20 -30.36 7.38
N ASP A 73 -18.13 -29.98 8.03
CA ASP A 73 -17.58 -28.62 8.06
C ASP A 73 -16.72 -28.25 6.84
N HIS A 74 -15.79 -29.14 6.47
CA HIS A 74 -14.77 -28.96 5.44
C HIS A 74 -14.86 -30.03 4.34
N GLN A 75 -15.86 -30.91 4.38
CA GLN A 75 -16.11 -31.93 3.36
C GLN A 75 -14.88 -32.84 3.14
N LEU A 76 -14.11 -33.11 4.20
CA LEU A 76 -12.92 -33.95 4.14
C LEU A 76 -13.35 -35.41 4.10
N SER A 77 -12.94 -36.14 3.06
CA SER A 77 -13.11 -37.60 3.03
C SER A 77 -12.15 -38.29 4.01
N LEU A 78 -12.38 -39.57 4.29
CA LEU A 78 -11.46 -40.37 5.10
C LEU A 78 -10.01 -40.33 4.55
N LEU A 79 -9.85 -40.34 3.23
CA LEU A 79 -8.54 -40.22 2.57
C LEU A 79 -7.87 -38.87 2.85
N HIS A 80 -8.62 -37.76 2.85
CA HIS A 80 -8.09 -36.45 3.24
C HIS A 80 -7.62 -36.44 4.69
N LEU A 81 -8.39 -37.05 5.61
CA LEU A 81 -8.04 -37.09 7.03
C LEU A 81 -6.76 -37.88 7.29
N ILE A 82 -6.57 -39.02 6.61
CA ILE A 82 -5.33 -39.80 6.65
C ILE A 82 -4.17 -38.92 6.17
N CYS A 83 -4.30 -38.29 4.99
CA CYS A 83 -3.23 -37.48 4.40
C CYS A 83 -2.94 -36.17 5.17
N ALA A 84 -3.89 -35.67 5.97
CA ALA A 84 -3.70 -34.52 6.85
C ALA A 84 -3.07 -34.89 8.21
N GLY A 85 -3.03 -36.18 8.55
CA GLY A 85 -2.52 -36.69 9.80
C GLY A 85 -0.99 -36.54 9.95
N HIS A 86 -0.47 -36.94 11.11
CA HIS A 86 0.92 -36.66 11.53
C HIS A 86 1.61 -37.92 12.10
N SER A 87 1.58 -39.04 11.38
CA SER A 87 2.10 -40.33 11.86
C SER A 87 2.87 -41.04 10.76
N GLU A 88 3.93 -41.77 11.09
CA GLU A 88 4.66 -42.62 10.14
C GLU A 88 3.77 -43.73 9.54
N GLN A 89 2.59 -43.99 10.13
CA GLN A 89 1.65 -45.02 9.67
C GLN A 89 0.66 -44.53 8.59
N GLN A 90 0.73 -43.27 8.13
CA GLN A 90 -0.20 -42.78 7.09
C GLN A 90 -0.14 -43.59 5.77
N PRO A 91 1.04 -44.00 5.26
CA PRO A 91 1.12 -44.81 4.04
C PRO A 91 0.35 -46.14 4.15
N GLU A 92 0.46 -46.82 5.29
CA GLU A 92 -0.25 -48.08 5.56
C GLU A 92 -1.75 -47.85 5.73
N LYS A 93 -2.16 -46.76 6.38
CA LYS A 93 -3.58 -46.39 6.49
C LYS A 93 -4.21 -46.12 5.12
N VAL A 94 -3.48 -45.47 4.20
CA VAL A 94 -3.92 -45.30 2.81
C VAL A 94 -4.12 -46.66 2.15
N ALA A 95 -3.17 -47.60 2.32
CA ALA A 95 -3.29 -48.94 1.76
C ALA A 95 -4.53 -49.68 2.30
N ILE A 96 -4.75 -49.66 3.63
CA ILE A 96 -5.92 -50.28 4.28
C ILE A 96 -7.23 -49.69 3.76
N LEU A 97 -7.30 -48.36 3.59
CA LEU A 97 -8.51 -47.72 3.06
C LEU A 97 -8.81 -48.16 1.62
N PHE A 98 -7.79 -48.33 0.78
CA PHE A 98 -7.97 -48.85 -0.58
C PHE A 98 -8.28 -50.35 -0.62
N GLU A 99 -7.69 -51.16 0.27
CA GLU A 99 -8.06 -52.57 0.45
C GLU A 99 -9.52 -52.72 0.86
N ALA A 100 -10.01 -51.84 1.75
CA ALA A 100 -11.42 -51.81 2.15
C ALA A 100 -12.39 -51.47 0.99
N CYS A 101 -11.89 -50.89 -0.11
CA CYS A 101 -12.67 -50.69 -1.33
C CYS A 101 -12.83 -51.98 -2.17
N GLY A 102 -12.02 -53.02 -1.93
CA GLY A 102 -12.04 -54.27 -2.70
C GLY A 102 -11.72 -54.06 -4.18
N ASP A 103 -12.45 -54.76 -5.06
CA ASP A 103 -12.32 -54.66 -6.52
C ASP A 103 -13.17 -53.51 -7.14
N ASP A 104 -13.76 -52.64 -6.31
CA ASP A 104 -14.59 -51.50 -6.75
C ASP A 104 -13.70 -50.33 -7.17
N GLU A 105 -13.19 -50.40 -8.40
CA GLU A 105 -12.32 -49.37 -8.99
C GLU A 105 -13.00 -48.00 -9.08
N MET A 106 -14.33 -47.96 -9.28
CA MET A 106 -15.08 -46.70 -9.33
C MET A 106 -15.04 -45.98 -7.98
N LYS A 107 -15.17 -46.72 -6.87
CA LYS A 107 -15.06 -46.15 -5.52
C LYS A 107 -13.64 -45.64 -5.23
N LYS A 108 -12.60 -46.38 -5.64
CA LYS A 108 -11.20 -45.94 -5.50
C LYS A 108 -10.95 -44.64 -6.27
N GLU A 109 -11.37 -44.59 -7.52
CA GLU A 109 -11.25 -43.40 -8.37
C GLU A 109 -12.00 -42.19 -7.78
N LEU A 110 -13.19 -42.42 -7.22
CA LEU A 110 -14.00 -41.38 -6.59
C LEU A 110 -13.33 -40.80 -5.33
N LEU A 111 -12.76 -41.66 -4.47
CA LEU A 111 -12.03 -41.23 -3.27
C LEU A 111 -10.82 -40.35 -3.62
N LEU A 112 -10.10 -40.70 -4.69
CA LEU A 112 -8.95 -39.95 -5.20
C LEU A 112 -9.34 -38.57 -5.77
N LYS A 113 -10.53 -38.47 -6.38
CA LYS A 113 -11.05 -37.24 -7.01
C LYS A 113 -11.79 -36.32 -6.05
N TYR A 114 -12.09 -36.76 -4.83
CA TYR A 114 -12.75 -35.90 -3.87
C TYR A 114 -11.95 -34.64 -3.55
N LEU A 115 -12.69 -33.56 -3.32
CA LEU A 115 -12.14 -32.26 -3.00
C LEU A 115 -12.69 -31.79 -1.66
N SER A 116 -11.80 -31.29 -0.82
CA SER A 116 -12.15 -30.52 0.38
C SER A 116 -13.04 -29.32 0.01
N LYS A 117 -13.69 -28.71 1.00
CA LYS A 117 -14.47 -27.48 0.82
C LYS A 117 -13.67 -26.38 0.14
N ASN A 118 -12.39 -26.23 0.49
CA ASN A 118 -11.49 -25.26 -0.12
C ASN A 118 -10.93 -25.71 -1.48
N GLY A 119 -11.23 -26.93 -1.95
CA GLY A 119 -11.00 -27.34 -3.33
C GLY A 119 -9.72 -28.13 -3.58
N PHE A 120 -9.15 -28.76 -2.56
CA PHE A 120 -7.91 -29.56 -2.64
C PHE A 120 -8.22 -31.05 -2.53
N SER A 121 -7.43 -31.89 -3.20
CA SER A 121 -7.51 -33.35 -3.09
C SER A 121 -6.60 -33.89 -1.98
N ALA A 122 -6.74 -35.18 -1.66
CA ALA A 122 -5.86 -35.85 -0.71
C ALA A 122 -4.37 -35.81 -1.12
N LEU A 123 -4.09 -35.87 -2.43
CA LEU A 123 -2.73 -35.73 -2.97
C LEU A 123 -2.12 -34.36 -2.64
N HIS A 124 -2.91 -33.29 -2.68
CA HIS A 124 -2.41 -31.96 -2.27
C HIS A 124 -2.04 -31.93 -0.79
N PHE A 125 -2.79 -32.61 0.07
CA PHE A 125 -2.49 -32.64 1.50
C PHE A 125 -1.19 -33.39 1.76
N ALA A 126 -1.03 -34.59 1.17
CA ALA A 126 0.19 -35.37 1.30
C ALA A 126 1.43 -34.61 0.78
N VAL A 127 1.31 -33.91 -0.35
CA VAL A 127 2.37 -33.05 -0.89
C VAL A 127 2.66 -31.86 0.03
N TYR A 128 1.64 -31.17 0.55
CA TYR A 128 1.81 -30.03 1.45
C TYR A 128 2.43 -30.43 2.80
N LYS A 129 2.12 -31.63 3.27
CA LYS A 129 2.63 -32.24 4.49
C LYS A 129 4.02 -32.84 4.35
N ASP A 130 4.52 -32.91 3.12
CA ASP A 130 5.83 -33.45 2.78
C ASP A 130 5.99 -34.97 2.99
N GLU A 131 4.89 -35.71 2.86
CA GLU A 131 4.83 -37.15 3.13
C GLU A 131 5.07 -37.97 1.85
N ILE A 132 6.33 -38.15 1.47
CA ILE A 132 6.73 -38.78 0.19
C ILE A 132 6.15 -40.18 0.01
N GLU A 133 6.21 -41.02 1.04
CA GLU A 133 5.69 -42.40 0.97
C GLU A 133 4.16 -42.42 0.79
N THR A 134 3.44 -41.49 1.44
CA THR A 134 2.00 -41.34 1.27
C THR A 134 1.66 -40.89 -0.15
N VAL A 135 2.41 -39.94 -0.70
CA VAL A 135 2.29 -39.51 -2.11
C VAL A 135 2.51 -40.69 -3.05
N GLU A 136 3.54 -41.50 -2.82
CA GLU A 136 3.85 -42.67 -3.64
C GLU A 136 2.72 -43.72 -3.62
N LYS A 137 2.11 -43.95 -2.45
CA LYS A 137 0.94 -44.84 -2.31
C LYS A 137 -0.27 -44.30 -3.08
N LEU A 138 -0.57 -43.00 -2.96
CA LEU A 138 -1.68 -42.36 -3.69
C LEU A 138 -1.48 -42.46 -5.21
N LEU A 139 -0.29 -42.18 -5.71
CA LEU A 139 0.03 -42.24 -7.15
C LEU A 139 -0.02 -43.69 -7.67
N THR A 140 0.47 -44.66 -6.90
CA THR A 140 0.36 -46.09 -7.25
C THR A 140 -1.08 -46.57 -7.27
N ALA A 141 -1.95 -46.00 -6.42
CA ALA A 141 -3.38 -46.28 -6.41
C ALA A 141 -4.16 -45.59 -7.56
N GLY A 142 -3.47 -44.86 -8.45
CA GLY A 142 -4.08 -44.21 -9.62
C GLY A 142 -4.49 -42.75 -9.41
N ALA A 143 -3.96 -42.07 -8.39
CA ALA A 143 -4.14 -40.62 -8.27
C ALA A 143 -3.57 -39.91 -9.50
N ASP A 144 -4.36 -39.06 -10.12
CA ASP A 144 -3.88 -38.19 -11.20
C ASP A 144 -2.87 -37.18 -10.64
N VAL A 145 -1.62 -37.31 -11.08
CA VAL A 145 -0.46 -36.53 -10.64
C VAL A 145 -0.60 -35.04 -10.96
N ASP A 146 -1.39 -34.69 -11.98
CA ASP A 146 -1.63 -33.32 -12.45
C ASP A 146 -2.99 -32.77 -11.98
N PHE A 147 -3.70 -33.51 -11.12
CA PHE A 147 -5.05 -33.13 -10.68
C PHE A 147 -5.04 -31.82 -9.87
N ALA A 148 -5.39 -30.72 -10.52
CA ALA A 148 -5.24 -29.36 -9.98
C ALA A 148 -6.36 -28.89 -9.02
N GLY A 149 -7.36 -29.74 -8.78
CA GLY A 149 -8.52 -29.42 -7.94
C GLY A 149 -9.32 -28.19 -8.40
N ARG A 150 -10.13 -27.62 -7.50
CA ARG A 150 -10.98 -26.44 -7.80
C ARG A 150 -10.18 -25.13 -7.88
N ASN A 151 -9.01 -25.09 -7.27
CA ASN A 151 -8.15 -23.90 -7.28
C ASN A 151 -7.20 -23.86 -8.49
N LYS A 152 -7.27 -24.82 -9.41
CA LYS A 152 -6.35 -24.94 -10.56
C LYS A 152 -4.88 -24.86 -10.15
N LEU A 153 -4.51 -25.54 -9.05
CA LEU A 153 -3.13 -25.63 -8.59
C LEU A 153 -2.67 -27.09 -8.70
N PRO A 154 -1.86 -27.46 -9.71
CA PRO A 154 -1.33 -28.81 -9.82
C PRO A 154 -0.47 -29.21 -8.60
N PRO A 155 -0.44 -30.48 -8.18
CA PRO A 155 0.40 -30.95 -7.07
C PRO A 155 1.89 -30.61 -7.22
N LEU A 156 2.42 -30.65 -8.45
CA LEU A 156 3.79 -30.25 -8.75
C LEU A 156 4.07 -28.80 -8.36
N HIS A 157 3.18 -27.85 -8.66
CA HIS A 157 3.32 -26.46 -8.24
C HIS A 157 3.32 -26.33 -6.72
N LEU A 158 2.48 -27.09 -6.02
CA LEU A 158 2.45 -27.05 -4.56
C LEU A 158 3.77 -27.53 -3.94
N ALA A 159 4.35 -28.62 -4.46
CA ALA A 159 5.67 -29.10 -4.05
C ALA A 159 6.75 -28.04 -4.31
N VAL A 160 6.72 -27.39 -5.47
CA VAL A 160 7.61 -26.27 -5.82
C VAL A 160 7.43 -25.08 -4.86
N MET A 161 6.20 -24.70 -4.51
CA MET A 161 5.90 -23.62 -3.56
C MET A 161 6.39 -23.90 -2.15
N CYS A 162 6.44 -25.16 -1.74
CA CYS A 162 6.99 -25.60 -0.46
C CYS A 162 8.51 -25.70 -0.47
N GLY A 163 9.13 -25.74 -1.66
CA GLY A 163 10.59 -25.81 -1.80
C GLY A 163 11.18 -27.20 -1.55
N ASN A 164 10.38 -28.27 -1.53
CA ASN A 164 10.91 -29.63 -1.42
C ASN A 164 11.31 -30.18 -2.79
N ALA A 165 12.62 -30.24 -3.04
CA ALA A 165 13.17 -30.79 -4.28
C ALA A 165 12.97 -32.31 -4.43
N GLU A 166 12.94 -33.07 -3.34
CA GLU A 166 12.75 -34.53 -3.38
C GLU A 166 11.29 -34.86 -3.77
N MET A 167 10.32 -34.18 -3.16
CA MET A 167 8.91 -34.30 -3.54
C MET A 167 8.68 -33.91 -5.00
N VAL A 168 9.31 -32.82 -5.47
CA VAL A 168 9.26 -32.42 -6.88
C VAL A 168 9.83 -33.52 -7.77
N GLU A 169 10.98 -34.09 -7.42
CA GLU A 169 11.60 -35.17 -8.18
C GLU A 169 10.68 -36.39 -8.30
N LYS A 170 10.05 -36.79 -7.19
CA LYS A 170 9.10 -37.91 -7.14
C LYS A 170 7.87 -37.68 -8.00
N LEU A 171 7.26 -36.50 -7.95
CA LEU A 171 6.12 -36.17 -8.80
C LEU A 171 6.49 -36.22 -10.28
N ILE A 172 7.68 -35.73 -10.67
CA ILE A 172 8.17 -35.79 -12.04
C ILE A 172 8.44 -37.24 -12.48
N ASP A 173 9.05 -38.07 -11.62
CA ASP A 173 9.28 -39.49 -11.89
C ASP A 173 7.96 -40.26 -12.13
N ARG A 174 6.88 -39.81 -11.51
CA ARG A 174 5.52 -40.32 -11.69
C ARG A 174 4.74 -39.67 -12.84
N GLY A 175 5.39 -38.85 -13.66
CA GLY A 175 4.84 -38.32 -14.90
C GLY A 175 4.16 -36.95 -14.79
N ALA A 176 4.42 -36.17 -13.73
CA ALA A 176 3.90 -34.81 -13.60
C ALA A 176 4.33 -33.93 -14.79
N SER A 177 3.38 -33.21 -15.38
CA SER A 177 3.67 -32.34 -16.52
C SER A 177 4.51 -31.13 -16.13
N LEU A 178 5.64 -30.93 -16.81
CA LEU A 178 6.51 -29.77 -16.59
C LEU A 178 5.97 -28.47 -17.20
N GLN A 179 4.95 -28.56 -18.05
CA GLN A 179 4.41 -27.44 -18.83
C GLN A 179 2.99 -27.04 -18.42
N ILE A 180 2.40 -27.76 -17.45
CA ILE A 180 1.07 -27.42 -16.93
C ILE A 180 1.09 -26.04 -16.26
N ALA A 181 0.02 -25.28 -16.46
CA ALA A 181 -0.10 -23.93 -15.92
C ALA A 181 -1.01 -23.93 -14.69
N ASP A 182 -0.67 -23.14 -13.66
CA ASP A 182 -1.52 -22.94 -12.49
C ASP A 182 -2.58 -21.84 -12.71
N PHE A 183 -3.29 -21.45 -11.65
CA PHE A 183 -4.33 -20.42 -11.67
C PHE A 183 -3.85 -19.00 -12.03
N VAL A 184 -2.54 -18.73 -12.05
CA VAL A 184 -1.95 -17.48 -12.57
C VAL A 184 -1.26 -17.69 -13.92
N ASN A 185 -1.51 -18.84 -14.56
CA ASN A 185 -0.89 -19.29 -15.78
C ASN A 185 0.64 -19.47 -15.67
N PHE A 186 1.17 -19.76 -14.48
CA PHE A 186 2.60 -20.05 -14.30
C PHE A 186 2.87 -21.52 -14.50
N THR A 187 3.95 -21.87 -15.20
CA THR A 187 4.48 -23.25 -15.21
C THR A 187 5.24 -23.55 -13.90
N PRO A 188 5.55 -24.82 -13.58
CA PRO A 188 6.39 -25.17 -12.43
C PRO A 188 7.71 -24.40 -12.41
N LEU A 189 8.32 -24.16 -13.58
CA LEU A 189 9.56 -23.39 -13.69
C LEU A 189 9.37 -21.90 -13.35
N HIS A 190 8.25 -21.29 -13.75
CA HIS A 190 7.89 -19.94 -13.31
C HIS A 190 7.71 -19.88 -11.80
N CYS A 191 6.99 -20.85 -11.23
CA CYS A 191 6.75 -20.95 -9.79
C CYS A 191 8.08 -21.08 -9.02
N ALA A 192 8.96 -21.98 -9.44
CA ALA A 192 10.27 -22.20 -8.80
C ALA A 192 11.14 -20.93 -8.83
N THR A 193 11.10 -20.21 -9.96
CA THR A 193 11.80 -18.93 -10.13
C THR A 193 11.18 -17.85 -9.24
N TYR A 194 9.86 -17.76 -9.18
CA TYR A 194 9.16 -16.79 -8.34
C TYR A 194 9.51 -16.94 -6.85
N PHE A 195 9.60 -18.18 -6.34
CA PHE A 195 9.98 -18.47 -4.96
C PHE A 195 11.50 -18.57 -4.72
N ALA A 196 12.32 -18.35 -5.74
CA ALA A 196 13.78 -18.38 -5.68
C ALA A 196 14.38 -19.76 -5.29
N HIS A 197 13.73 -20.86 -5.67
CA HIS A 197 14.21 -22.20 -5.39
C HIS A 197 15.19 -22.70 -6.46
N GLU A 198 16.44 -22.23 -6.40
CA GLU A 198 17.47 -22.54 -7.42
C GLU A 198 17.64 -24.04 -7.69
N LYS A 199 17.69 -24.88 -6.64
CA LYS A 199 17.83 -26.34 -6.78
C LYS A 199 16.70 -26.94 -7.61
N ILE A 200 15.48 -26.47 -7.39
CA ILE A 200 14.28 -26.91 -8.11
C ILE A 200 14.30 -26.39 -9.55
N VAL A 201 14.71 -25.13 -9.78
CA VAL A 201 14.90 -24.58 -11.13
C VAL A 201 15.84 -25.46 -11.94
N ARG A 202 17.03 -25.81 -11.39
CA ARG A 202 18.01 -26.68 -12.05
C ARG A 202 17.46 -28.09 -12.29
N LEU A 203 16.72 -28.65 -11.33
CA LEU A 203 16.06 -29.95 -11.48
C LEU A 203 15.06 -29.91 -12.64
N LEU A 204 14.13 -28.95 -12.66
CA LEU A 204 13.10 -28.84 -13.69
C LEU A 204 13.71 -28.69 -15.09
N MET A 205 14.74 -27.85 -15.26
CA MET A 205 15.44 -27.71 -16.54
C MET A 205 16.16 -29.00 -16.95
N LYS A 206 16.83 -29.68 -16.01
CA LYS A 206 17.46 -30.98 -16.28
C LYS A 206 16.44 -32.05 -16.73
N ARG A 207 15.20 -31.95 -16.25
CA ARG A 207 14.09 -32.83 -16.65
C ARG A 207 13.37 -32.37 -17.93
N GLY A 208 13.82 -31.30 -18.58
CA GLY A 208 13.31 -30.84 -19.87
C GLY A 208 12.21 -29.77 -19.80
N ALA A 209 12.06 -29.05 -18.68
CA ALA A 209 11.17 -27.91 -18.62
C ALA A 209 11.63 -26.80 -19.59
N ASP A 210 10.71 -26.22 -20.34
CA ASP A 210 11.04 -25.16 -21.31
C ASP A 210 11.38 -23.84 -20.60
N PRO A 211 12.64 -23.35 -20.69
CA PRO A 211 13.04 -22.08 -20.10
C PRO A 211 12.39 -20.87 -20.78
N ASN A 212 11.81 -21.07 -21.96
CA ASN A 212 11.09 -20.09 -22.76
C ASN A 212 9.57 -20.33 -22.73
N ALA A 213 9.05 -21.04 -21.72
CA ALA A 213 7.61 -21.08 -21.50
C ALA A 213 7.05 -19.68 -21.22
N CYS A 214 5.84 -19.41 -21.71
CA CYS A 214 5.12 -18.15 -21.48
C CYS A 214 4.13 -18.28 -20.33
N GLY A 215 4.13 -17.32 -19.41
CA GLY A 215 3.11 -17.12 -18.39
C GLY A 215 1.89 -16.36 -18.91
N GLY A 216 1.02 -15.93 -17.98
CA GLY A 216 -0.26 -15.29 -18.29
C GLY A 216 -0.18 -13.93 -18.98
N VAL A 217 0.97 -13.26 -18.93
CA VAL A 217 1.25 -12.00 -19.65
C VAL A 217 2.44 -12.13 -20.59
N ARG A 218 2.68 -13.36 -21.09
CA ARG A 218 3.89 -13.76 -21.83
C ARG A 218 5.20 -13.46 -21.10
N ASP A 219 5.14 -13.29 -19.78
CA ASP A 219 6.34 -13.28 -18.95
C ASP A 219 6.98 -14.66 -18.99
N ARG A 220 8.28 -14.70 -18.67
CA ARG A 220 9.13 -15.89 -18.79
C ARG A 220 9.88 -16.05 -17.48
N PRO A 221 10.37 -17.26 -17.14
CA PRO A 221 11.19 -17.45 -15.95
C PRO A 221 12.36 -16.45 -15.90
N LEU A 222 13.01 -16.17 -17.03
CA LEU A 222 14.11 -15.21 -17.11
C LEU A 222 13.69 -13.76 -16.78
N HIS A 223 12.47 -13.35 -17.15
CA HIS A 223 11.90 -12.05 -16.76
C HIS A 223 11.74 -11.94 -15.24
N LEU A 224 11.18 -12.98 -14.62
CA LEU A 224 10.95 -13.04 -13.17
C LEU A 224 12.27 -13.02 -12.38
N ALA A 225 13.23 -13.84 -12.79
CA ALA A 225 14.56 -13.92 -12.18
C ALA A 225 15.30 -12.58 -12.28
N SER A 226 15.25 -11.94 -13.45
CA SER A 226 15.86 -10.63 -13.72
C SER A 226 15.23 -9.52 -12.87
N ASN A 227 13.91 -9.54 -12.71
CA ASN A 227 13.18 -8.57 -11.89
C ASN A 227 13.41 -8.76 -10.37
N LYS A 228 13.78 -9.96 -9.92
CA LYS A 228 14.02 -10.26 -8.49
C LYS A 228 15.50 -10.24 -8.10
N GLY A 229 16.43 -10.06 -9.05
CA GLY A 229 17.85 -10.02 -8.75
C GLY A 229 18.48 -11.40 -8.49
N GLN A 230 17.87 -12.46 -8.99
CA GLN A 230 18.30 -13.83 -8.74
C GLN A 230 19.41 -14.26 -9.71
N ILE A 231 20.64 -13.76 -9.51
CA ILE A 231 21.79 -13.98 -10.40
C ILE A 231 22.02 -15.47 -10.70
N SER A 232 22.04 -16.34 -9.68
CA SER A 232 22.29 -17.78 -9.88
C SER A 232 21.23 -18.46 -10.75
N ILE A 233 19.95 -18.07 -10.59
CA ILE A 233 18.84 -18.58 -11.39
C ILE A 233 18.91 -18.03 -12.82
N VAL A 234 19.25 -16.75 -12.99
CA VAL A 234 19.51 -16.18 -14.32
C VAL A 234 20.62 -16.95 -15.04
N SER A 235 21.75 -17.20 -14.38
CA SER A 235 22.85 -17.99 -14.96
C SER A 235 22.36 -19.37 -15.39
N ALA A 236 21.64 -20.07 -14.49
CA ALA A 236 21.12 -21.40 -14.77
C ALA A 236 20.12 -21.42 -15.95
N LEU A 237 19.26 -20.41 -16.07
CA LEU A 237 18.31 -20.28 -17.18
C LEU A 237 19.04 -20.00 -18.50
N LEU A 238 20.04 -19.12 -18.51
CA LEU A 238 20.84 -18.81 -19.69
C LEU A 238 21.75 -19.99 -20.12
N GLU A 239 22.24 -20.78 -19.16
CA GLU A 239 22.94 -22.05 -19.42
C GLU A 239 22.02 -23.08 -20.10
N ALA A 240 20.71 -23.03 -19.80
CA ALA A 240 19.69 -23.87 -20.41
C ALA A 240 19.05 -23.27 -21.68
N ASP A 241 19.68 -22.28 -22.31
CA ASP A 241 19.20 -21.62 -23.54
C ASP A 241 17.89 -20.84 -23.41
N ALA A 242 17.64 -20.24 -22.23
CA ALA A 242 16.67 -19.15 -22.12
C ALA A 242 17.07 -17.99 -23.04
N ASP A 243 16.14 -17.50 -23.86
CA ASP A 243 16.39 -16.41 -24.81
C ASP A 243 16.11 -15.05 -24.15
N PRO A 244 17.15 -14.21 -23.91
CA PRO A 244 17.00 -12.90 -23.28
C PRO A 244 16.33 -11.85 -24.17
N THR A 245 16.18 -12.12 -25.47
CA THR A 245 15.62 -11.19 -26.46
C THR A 245 14.09 -11.20 -26.52
N LEU A 246 13.48 -12.27 -26.01
CA LEU A 246 12.03 -12.42 -26.00
C LEU A 246 11.40 -11.41 -25.03
N ALA A 247 10.22 -10.91 -25.41
CA ALA A 247 9.51 -9.87 -24.68
C ALA A 247 8.16 -10.37 -24.15
N ASP A 248 7.68 -9.73 -23.09
CA ASP A 248 6.32 -9.90 -22.54
C ASP A 248 5.25 -9.16 -23.39
N ASP A 249 3.99 -9.19 -22.95
CA ASP A 249 2.87 -8.51 -23.63
C ASP A 249 3.02 -6.98 -23.73
N GLU A 250 3.82 -6.38 -22.85
CA GLU A 250 4.15 -4.95 -22.87
C GLU A 250 5.45 -4.68 -23.66
N GLY A 251 6.07 -5.68 -24.28
CA GLY A 251 7.31 -5.53 -25.02
C GLY A 251 8.57 -5.40 -24.13
N ASN A 252 8.46 -5.62 -22.82
CA ASN A 252 9.61 -5.60 -21.92
C ASN A 252 10.41 -6.90 -22.04
N THR A 253 11.73 -6.78 -22.18
CA THR A 253 12.67 -7.91 -22.15
C THR A 253 13.26 -8.11 -20.76
N SER A 254 13.99 -9.22 -20.56
CA SER A 254 14.76 -9.50 -19.33
C SER A 254 15.66 -8.33 -18.91
N LEU A 255 16.27 -7.65 -19.88
CA LEU A 255 17.13 -6.49 -19.67
C LEU A 255 16.35 -5.27 -19.16
N HIS A 256 15.11 -5.04 -19.60
CA HIS A 256 14.26 -3.97 -19.07
C HIS A 256 13.99 -4.18 -17.57
N PHE A 257 13.69 -5.42 -17.17
CA PHE A 257 13.45 -5.75 -15.77
C PHE A 257 14.70 -5.59 -14.90
N ALA A 258 15.85 -6.09 -15.37
CA ALA A 258 17.13 -5.95 -14.67
C ALA A 258 17.54 -4.46 -14.53
N ALA A 259 17.30 -3.66 -15.58
CA ALA A 259 17.55 -2.22 -15.60
C ALA A 259 16.65 -1.45 -14.62
N LYS A 260 15.33 -1.69 -14.64
CA LYS A 260 14.34 -1.09 -13.70
C LYS A 260 14.71 -1.37 -12.23
N THR A 261 15.22 -2.56 -11.96
CA THR A 261 15.51 -3.02 -10.58
C THR A 261 16.94 -2.71 -10.14
N GLY A 262 17.83 -2.45 -11.09
CA GLY A 262 19.22 -2.03 -10.83
C GLY A 262 20.19 -3.19 -10.62
N HIS A 263 19.86 -4.39 -11.11
CA HIS A 263 20.68 -5.58 -10.91
C HIS A 263 21.80 -5.67 -11.95
N VAL A 264 22.88 -4.90 -11.73
CA VAL A 264 24.02 -4.76 -12.66
C VAL A 264 24.65 -6.10 -13.05
N GLY A 265 24.84 -7.03 -12.10
CA GLY A 265 25.39 -8.36 -12.41
C GLY A 265 24.50 -9.17 -13.38
N ILE A 266 23.18 -8.96 -13.35
CA ILE A 266 22.25 -9.59 -14.31
C ILE A 266 22.34 -8.90 -15.67
N ILE A 267 22.43 -7.56 -15.69
CA ILE A 267 22.66 -6.79 -16.93
C ILE A 267 23.90 -7.32 -17.66
N ASP A 268 24.99 -7.54 -16.93
CA ASP A 268 26.24 -8.06 -17.47
C ASP A 268 26.07 -9.47 -18.05
N LEU A 269 25.42 -10.38 -17.32
CA LEU A 269 25.16 -11.75 -17.78
C LEU A 269 24.29 -11.78 -19.04
N LEU A 270 23.22 -11.00 -19.07
CA LEU A 270 22.29 -10.95 -20.21
C LEU A 270 23.00 -10.41 -21.46
N LEU A 271 23.75 -9.32 -21.34
CA LEU A 271 24.48 -8.72 -22.47
C LEU A 271 25.64 -9.61 -22.93
N LEU A 272 26.34 -10.27 -22.01
CA LEU A 272 27.41 -11.20 -22.33
C LEU A 272 26.91 -12.43 -23.12
N LYS A 273 25.77 -13.02 -22.70
CA LYS A 273 25.21 -14.22 -23.37
C LYS A 273 24.82 -13.97 -24.83
N ILE A 274 24.40 -12.74 -25.16
CA ILE A 274 23.96 -12.38 -26.52
C ILE A 274 25.15 -12.14 -27.45
N GLY A 275 26.36 -11.88 -26.92
CA GLY A 275 27.53 -11.62 -27.74
C GLY A 275 27.30 -10.41 -28.65
N THR A 276 27.37 -10.58 -29.96
CA THR A 276 27.33 -9.47 -30.93
C THR A 276 26.00 -8.69 -31.00
N GLY A 277 24.88 -9.25 -30.51
CA GLY A 277 23.57 -8.58 -30.49
C GLY A 277 23.30 -7.71 -29.26
N HIS A 278 24.28 -7.51 -28.37
CA HIS A 278 24.10 -6.81 -27.09
C HIS A 278 23.59 -5.37 -27.27
N GLN A 279 24.04 -4.67 -28.32
CA GLN A 279 23.57 -3.32 -28.64
C GLN A 279 22.10 -3.31 -29.07
N GLU A 280 21.67 -4.25 -29.90
CA GLU A 280 20.28 -4.36 -30.33
C GLU A 280 19.34 -4.59 -29.14
N LEU A 281 19.71 -5.48 -28.21
CA LEU A 281 18.90 -5.68 -27.01
C LEU A 281 18.84 -4.44 -26.11
N ALA A 282 19.95 -3.70 -26.00
CA ALA A 282 20.01 -2.48 -25.20
C ALA A 282 19.23 -1.31 -25.83
N LEU A 283 19.00 -1.34 -27.15
CA LEU A 283 18.19 -0.37 -27.89
C LEU A 283 16.72 -0.79 -28.06
N LYS A 284 16.39 -2.04 -27.74
CA LYS A 284 15.03 -2.57 -27.90
C LYS A 284 14.04 -1.79 -27.04
N THR A 285 12.93 -1.38 -27.64
CA THR A 285 11.89 -0.60 -26.97
C THR A 285 10.68 -1.44 -26.63
N ASN A 286 10.03 -1.14 -25.51
CA ASN A 286 8.73 -1.70 -25.14
C ASN A 286 7.57 -0.98 -25.86
N VAL A 287 6.30 -1.32 -25.53
CA VAL A 287 5.11 -0.69 -26.14
C VAL A 287 4.98 0.83 -25.89
N TYR A 288 5.71 1.35 -24.90
CA TYR A 288 5.78 2.78 -24.60
C TYR A 288 6.98 3.45 -25.28
N GLY A 289 7.76 2.74 -26.11
CA GLY A 289 9.00 3.26 -26.66
C GLY A 289 10.13 3.36 -25.63
N ASP A 290 9.97 2.81 -24.42
CA ASP A 290 11.04 2.82 -23.42
C ASP A 290 12.11 1.80 -23.79
N THR A 291 13.37 2.22 -23.81
CA THR A 291 14.54 1.32 -23.77
C THR A 291 14.81 0.84 -22.34
N PRO A 292 15.67 -0.17 -22.11
CA PRO A 292 16.17 -0.48 -20.77
C PRO A 292 16.76 0.72 -20.01
N LEU A 293 17.43 1.66 -20.72
CA LEU A 293 17.98 2.87 -20.12
C LEU A 293 16.88 3.77 -19.50
N HIS A 294 15.81 4.04 -20.24
CA HIS A 294 14.61 4.72 -19.72
C HIS A 294 14.10 4.07 -18.44
N ALA A 295 13.94 2.73 -18.43
CA ALA A 295 13.48 2.00 -17.26
C ALA A 295 14.39 2.17 -16.03
N ALA A 296 15.72 2.13 -16.23
CA ALA A 296 16.69 2.42 -15.17
C ALA A 296 16.61 3.88 -14.68
N CYS A 297 16.40 4.83 -15.59
CA CYS A 297 16.26 6.25 -15.28
C CYS A 297 15.01 6.56 -14.45
N TYR A 298 13.84 6.08 -14.87
CA TYR A 298 12.60 6.21 -14.07
C TYR A 298 12.75 5.61 -12.67
N ALA A 299 13.54 4.56 -12.53
CA ALA A 299 13.77 3.90 -11.26
C ALA A 299 14.91 4.50 -10.42
N GLY A 300 15.68 5.44 -10.97
CA GLY A 300 16.81 6.09 -10.30
C GLY A 300 18.05 5.20 -10.11
N ARG A 301 18.24 4.19 -10.97
CA ARG A 301 19.30 3.17 -10.85
C ARG A 301 20.61 3.63 -11.52
N LEU A 302 21.38 4.47 -10.82
CA LEU A 302 22.62 5.06 -11.35
C LEU A 302 23.62 4.03 -11.91
N ASP A 303 23.90 2.96 -11.17
CA ASP A 303 24.92 2.00 -11.60
C ASP A 303 24.46 1.16 -12.79
N ALA A 304 23.17 0.86 -12.89
CA ALA A 304 22.59 0.24 -14.08
C ALA A 304 22.64 1.17 -15.29
N VAL A 305 22.38 2.47 -15.10
CA VAL A 305 22.52 3.48 -16.17
C VAL A 305 23.95 3.54 -16.68
N LYS A 306 24.94 3.67 -15.79
CA LYS A 306 26.37 3.64 -16.17
C LYS A 306 26.68 2.40 -17.00
N ARG A 307 26.28 1.23 -16.50
CA ARG A 307 26.62 -0.02 -17.17
C ARG A 307 25.92 -0.20 -18.52
N LEU A 308 24.66 0.22 -18.64
CA LEU A 308 23.96 0.19 -19.92
C LEU A 308 24.62 1.13 -20.95
N LEU A 309 25.12 2.30 -20.53
CA LEU A 309 25.83 3.21 -21.42
C LEU A 309 27.19 2.66 -21.87
N ASP A 310 27.90 1.92 -21.02
CA ASP A 310 29.15 1.25 -21.40
C ASP A 310 28.95 0.29 -22.59
N PHE A 311 27.78 -0.34 -22.70
CA PHE A 311 27.45 -1.29 -23.77
C PHE A 311 26.71 -0.65 -24.95
N ALA A 312 25.70 0.20 -24.70
CA ALA A 312 24.85 0.78 -25.72
C ALA A 312 25.44 2.06 -26.36
N GLY A 313 26.41 2.68 -25.71
CA GLY A 313 26.98 3.97 -26.10
C GLY A 313 26.05 5.15 -25.82
N SER A 314 26.45 6.34 -26.26
CA SER A 314 25.72 7.59 -26.01
C SER A 314 24.42 7.72 -26.81
N ILE A 315 24.16 6.84 -27.77
CA ILE A 315 23.03 6.95 -28.70
C ILE A 315 21.67 6.87 -28.00
N THR A 316 21.60 6.10 -26.91
CA THR A 316 20.38 5.94 -26.10
C THR A 316 20.01 7.19 -25.33
N LEU A 317 20.93 8.13 -25.10
CA LEU A 317 20.73 9.31 -24.26
C LEU A 317 19.76 10.33 -24.86
N ASN A 318 19.55 10.29 -26.18
CA ASN A 318 18.67 11.20 -26.92
C ASN A 318 17.49 10.48 -27.58
N MET A 319 17.28 9.19 -27.28
CA MET A 319 16.09 8.49 -27.73
C MET A 319 14.87 8.97 -26.93
N GLU A 320 13.79 9.31 -27.63
CA GLU A 320 12.51 9.66 -27.03
C GLU A 320 11.57 8.45 -27.01
N ASN A 321 10.82 8.31 -25.92
CA ASN A 321 9.71 7.36 -25.84
C ASN A 321 8.39 7.99 -26.35
N VAL A 322 7.24 7.32 -26.18
CA VAL A 322 5.92 7.83 -26.63
C VAL A 322 5.44 9.06 -25.87
N PHE A 323 6.08 9.42 -24.76
CA PHE A 323 5.77 10.60 -23.97
C PHE A 323 6.69 11.78 -24.29
N SER A 324 7.50 11.70 -25.35
CA SER A 324 8.58 12.65 -25.66
C SER A 324 9.66 12.74 -24.59
N GLU A 325 9.76 11.74 -23.70
CA GLU A 325 10.73 11.76 -22.63
C GLU A 325 12.03 11.10 -23.12
N THR A 326 13.16 11.79 -22.96
CA THR A 326 14.50 11.19 -23.05
C THR A 326 14.87 10.55 -21.69
N PRO A 327 15.98 9.80 -21.58
CA PRO A 327 16.47 9.31 -20.29
C PRO A 327 16.66 10.40 -19.22
N LEU A 328 16.98 11.63 -19.61
CA LEU A 328 17.08 12.76 -18.68
C LEU A 328 15.69 13.17 -18.17
N HIS A 329 14.69 13.24 -19.06
CA HIS A 329 13.30 13.48 -18.68
C HIS A 329 12.80 12.41 -17.71
N ALA A 330 12.98 11.13 -18.08
CA ALA A 330 12.57 9.99 -17.26
C ALA A 330 13.19 10.00 -15.85
N ALA A 331 14.46 10.40 -15.72
CA ALA A 331 15.12 10.55 -14.43
C ALA A 331 14.49 11.66 -13.56
N CYS A 332 13.97 12.71 -14.19
CA CYS A 332 13.29 13.83 -13.54
C CYS A 332 11.80 13.54 -13.25
N THR A 333 11.12 12.66 -13.99
CA THR A 333 9.69 12.34 -13.81
C THR A 333 9.40 11.79 -12.40
N ASN A 334 10.18 10.79 -11.96
CA ASN A 334 9.98 10.17 -10.64
C ASN A 334 10.86 10.74 -9.52
N GLY A 335 11.87 11.57 -9.85
CA GLY A 335 12.69 12.30 -8.88
C GLY A 335 13.45 11.44 -7.86
N ARG A 336 13.83 10.21 -8.22
CA ARG A 336 14.36 9.22 -7.25
C ARG A 336 15.84 9.39 -6.89
N ASN A 337 16.66 9.86 -7.81
CA ASN A 337 18.12 9.93 -7.62
C ASN A 337 18.70 11.18 -8.32
N LEU A 338 19.16 12.15 -7.54
CA LEU A 338 19.74 13.40 -8.06
C LEU A 338 21.13 13.19 -8.66
N GLU A 339 21.93 12.25 -8.13
CA GLU A 339 23.26 11.93 -8.66
C GLU A 339 23.17 11.34 -10.06
N LEU A 340 22.08 10.63 -10.37
CA LEU A 340 21.77 10.17 -11.72
C LEU A 340 21.56 11.34 -12.69
N VAL A 341 20.78 12.34 -12.32
CA VAL A 341 20.59 13.54 -13.15
C VAL A 341 21.92 14.26 -13.35
N ALA A 342 22.72 14.40 -12.29
CA ALA A 342 24.06 14.99 -12.36
C ALA A 342 25.00 14.19 -13.29
N PHE A 343 24.92 12.86 -13.26
CA PHE A 343 25.71 11.99 -14.13
C PHE A 343 25.28 12.10 -15.59
N LEU A 344 23.97 12.13 -15.87
CA LEU A 344 23.42 12.25 -17.23
C LEU A 344 23.80 13.59 -17.86
N LEU A 345 23.68 14.71 -17.14
CA LEU A 345 24.07 16.04 -17.65
C LEU A 345 25.56 16.17 -17.97
N LYS A 346 26.41 15.31 -17.39
CA LYS A 346 27.84 15.26 -17.70
C LYS A 346 28.16 14.42 -18.94
N GLN A 347 27.21 13.65 -19.46
CA GLN A 347 27.44 12.82 -20.64
C GLN A 347 27.48 13.68 -21.91
N PRO A 348 28.36 13.35 -22.87
CA PRO A 348 28.46 14.10 -24.12
C PRO A 348 27.16 13.97 -24.92
N GLY A 349 26.62 15.11 -25.36
CA GLY A 349 25.40 15.17 -26.17
C GLY A 349 24.08 15.17 -25.40
N VAL A 350 24.11 15.22 -24.06
CA VAL A 350 22.92 15.47 -23.24
C VAL A 350 22.75 16.96 -23.04
N ASP A 351 21.61 17.49 -23.49
CA ASP A 351 21.23 18.89 -23.29
C ASP A 351 20.17 19.01 -22.19
N ALA A 352 20.43 19.83 -21.17
CA ALA A 352 19.48 20.14 -20.10
C ALA A 352 18.20 20.80 -20.64
N ASN A 353 18.30 21.43 -21.81
CA ASN A 353 17.25 22.17 -22.50
C ASN A 353 16.64 21.42 -23.67
N PHE A 354 16.97 20.13 -23.84
CA PHE A 354 16.37 19.31 -24.88
C PHE A 354 14.85 19.36 -24.74
N GLN A 355 14.18 19.79 -25.81
CA GLN A 355 12.73 19.83 -25.91
C GLN A 355 12.26 18.58 -26.65
N GLY A 356 11.47 17.73 -25.97
CA GLY A 356 10.79 16.62 -26.64
C GLY A 356 9.82 17.12 -27.72
N GLN A 357 9.17 16.20 -28.45
CA GLN A 357 8.25 16.56 -29.55
C GLN A 357 7.08 17.49 -29.16
N ASP A 358 6.64 17.48 -27.89
CA ASP A 358 5.63 18.38 -27.31
C ASP A 358 6.23 19.65 -26.69
N GLY A 359 7.54 19.85 -26.78
CA GLY A 359 8.25 21.06 -26.34
C GLY A 359 8.68 21.05 -24.88
N HIS A 360 8.32 20.02 -24.10
CA HIS A 360 8.69 19.96 -22.69
C HIS A 360 10.16 19.56 -22.51
N THR A 361 10.76 20.06 -21.42
CA THR A 361 12.15 19.80 -21.03
C THR A 361 12.19 19.01 -19.73
N ALA A 362 13.36 18.51 -19.33
CA ALA A 362 13.54 17.85 -18.04
C ALA A 362 13.16 18.76 -16.84
N LEU A 363 13.33 20.08 -16.99
CA LEU A 363 12.87 21.08 -16.02
C LEU A 363 11.34 21.13 -15.93
N HIS A 364 10.64 21.03 -17.05
CA HIS A 364 9.18 20.91 -17.06
C HIS A 364 8.71 19.66 -16.29
N SER A 365 9.32 18.49 -16.54
CA SER A 365 8.98 17.25 -15.82
C SER A 365 9.24 17.38 -14.31
N ALA A 366 10.40 17.93 -13.91
CA ALA A 366 10.72 18.16 -12.50
C ALA A 366 9.73 19.13 -11.82
N CYS A 367 9.33 20.19 -12.52
CA CYS A 367 8.32 21.15 -12.06
C CYS A 367 6.93 20.54 -11.94
N TYR A 368 6.49 19.74 -12.91
CA TYR A 368 5.17 19.09 -12.89
C TYR A 368 5.03 18.13 -11.70
N HIS A 369 6.07 17.34 -11.44
CA HIS A 369 6.06 16.31 -10.40
C HIS A 369 6.49 16.80 -9.01
N GLY A 370 6.89 18.06 -8.86
CA GLY A 370 7.14 18.67 -7.55
C GLY A 370 8.54 18.42 -6.98
N HIS A 371 9.53 18.14 -7.83
CA HIS A 371 10.88 17.77 -7.38
C HIS A 371 11.77 19.00 -7.17
N LEU A 372 11.54 19.75 -6.08
CA LEU A 372 12.23 21.03 -5.79
C LEU A 372 13.76 20.95 -5.92
N ARG A 373 14.38 19.91 -5.36
CA ARG A 373 15.84 19.73 -5.43
C ARG A 373 16.36 19.50 -6.86
N PHE A 374 15.55 18.87 -7.71
CA PHE A 374 15.90 18.63 -9.11
C PHE A 374 15.73 19.92 -9.91
N VAL A 375 14.65 20.67 -9.66
CA VAL A 375 14.46 22.00 -10.26
C VAL A 375 15.63 22.92 -9.95
N GLN A 376 15.99 23.03 -8.66
CA GLN A 376 17.16 23.79 -8.22
C GLN A 376 18.43 23.36 -8.96
N PHE A 377 18.72 22.06 -8.97
CA PHE A 377 19.92 21.52 -9.60
C PHE A 377 19.95 21.75 -11.11
N LEU A 378 18.82 21.57 -11.81
CA LEU A 378 18.72 21.81 -13.25
C LEU A 378 18.97 23.29 -13.58
N LEU A 379 18.39 24.21 -12.81
CA LEU A 379 18.63 25.66 -12.97
C LEU A 379 20.10 26.03 -12.73
N ASP A 380 20.72 25.46 -11.69
CA ASP A 380 22.14 25.65 -11.40
C ASP A 380 23.06 25.12 -12.50
N ASN A 381 22.57 24.16 -13.30
CA ASN A 381 23.29 23.56 -14.43
C ASN A 381 22.77 24.07 -15.79
N GLY A 382 22.18 25.26 -15.84
CA GLY A 382 21.88 25.96 -17.10
C GLY A 382 20.56 25.58 -17.77
N ALA A 383 19.62 24.95 -17.04
CA ALA A 383 18.28 24.73 -17.57
C ALA A 383 17.53 26.07 -17.74
N ASP A 384 16.97 26.29 -18.92
CA ASP A 384 16.25 27.48 -19.29
C ASP A 384 14.76 27.36 -18.93
N GLN A 385 14.36 28.17 -17.96
CA GLN A 385 12.98 28.29 -17.53
C GLN A 385 12.08 29.14 -18.44
N SER A 386 12.62 29.80 -19.49
CA SER A 386 11.80 30.48 -20.51
C SER A 386 11.25 29.57 -21.60
N LEU A 387 11.79 28.35 -21.74
CA LEU A 387 11.30 27.40 -22.75
C LEU A 387 9.86 27.00 -22.48
N THR A 388 9.09 26.81 -23.55
CA THR A 388 7.67 26.50 -23.48
C THR A 388 7.35 25.12 -24.05
N ALA A 389 6.39 24.45 -23.44
CA ALA A 389 5.81 23.19 -23.88
C ALA A 389 4.35 23.36 -24.32
N ARG A 390 3.90 22.59 -25.31
CA ARG A 390 2.49 22.56 -25.73
C ARG A 390 1.64 21.79 -24.72
N ALA A 391 0.56 22.41 -24.25
CA ALA A 391 -0.48 21.71 -23.50
C ALA A 391 -1.49 21.09 -24.49
N VAL A 392 -1.69 19.76 -24.47
CA VAL A 392 -2.64 19.10 -25.40
C VAL A 392 -4.07 19.19 -24.87
N ASP A 393 -4.97 19.92 -25.55
CA ASP A 393 -6.40 20.02 -25.21
C ASP A 393 -7.26 19.16 -26.16
N TYR A 394 -7.95 18.14 -25.62
CA TYR A 394 -8.81 17.21 -26.38
C TYR A 394 -10.28 17.68 -26.45
N SER A 395 -10.53 18.98 -26.53
CA SER A 395 -11.90 19.51 -26.56
C SER A 395 -12.49 19.64 -27.98
N LEU A 396 -11.69 19.48 -29.05
CA LEU A 396 -12.17 19.58 -30.44
C LEU A 396 -11.45 18.59 -31.39
N LEU A 397 -11.97 17.37 -31.50
CA LEU A 397 -11.84 16.60 -32.75
C LEU A 397 -13.10 16.89 -33.58
N PRO A 398 -12.99 17.16 -34.89
CA PRO A 398 -14.17 17.25 -35.75
C PRO A 398 -14.81 15.87 -35.82
N SER A 399 -16.09 15.77 -35.50
CA SER A 399 -16.94 14.65 -35.89
C SER A 399 -16.96 14.57 -37.42
N GLY A 400 -16.07 13.77 -37.99
CA GLY A 400 -15.91 13.60 -39.44
C GLY A 400 -15.93 12.13 -39.83
N THR A 401 -17.14 11.64 -40.11
CA THR A 401 -17.47 10.56 -41.07
C THR A 401 -16.52 9.36 -41.18
N LEU A 402 -16.80 8.31 -40.40
CA LEU A 402 -16.64 6.93 -40.88
C LEU A 402 -18.04 6.31 -40.98
N SER A 403 -18.56 6.34 -42.20
CA SER A 403 -19.65 5.47 -42.65
C SER A 403 -19.15 4.03 -42.60
N GLY A 404 -19.84 3.16 -41.87
CA GLY A 404 -19.52 1.74 -41.80
C GLY A 404 -20.24 1.05 -40.65
N ASN A 405 -21.43 0.53 -40.96
CA ASN A 405 -22.33 -0.24 -40.11
C ASN A 405 -21.63 -1.09 -39.02
N CYS A 406 -22.00 -0.88 -37.76
CA CYS A 406 -22.07 -1.98 -36.81
C CYS A 406 -23.22 -1.76 -35.83
N LEU A 407 -24.05 -2.80 -35.73
CA LEU A 407 -25.42 -2.81 -35.25
C LEU A 407 -25.55 -2.59 -33.74
N PHE A 408 -26.63 -1.90 -33.40
CA PHE A 408 -27.19 -1.73 -32.06
C PHE A 408 -27.39 -3.06 -31.32
N PHE A 409 -27.07 -3.08 -30.03
CA PHE A 409 -27.91 -3.74 -29.03
C PHE A 409 -28.16 -2.79 -27.86
N GLU A 410 -29.45 -2.51 -27.66
CA GLU A 410 -30.01 -1.66 -26.62
C GLU A 410 -29.77 -2.20 -25.21
N ASN A 411 -29.56 -1.31 -24.24
CA ASN A 411 -30.20 -1.48 -22.94
C ASN A 411 -30.47 -0.15 -22.23
N LYS A 412 -31.59 -0.15 -21.50
CA LYS A 412 -32.46 0.97 -21.13
C LYS A 412 -31.93 1.92 -20.04
N ARG A 413 -32.42 3.16 -20.17
CA ARG A 413 -32.47 4.33 -19.26
C ARG A 413 -32.46 4.05 -17.74
N TYR A 414 -31.63 4.81 -17.02
CA TYR A 414 -32.02 5.53 -15.80
C TYR A 414 -31.59 7.00 -15.94
N GLY A 415 -32.54 7.92 -15.79
CA GLY A 415 -32.31 9.36 -15.87
C GLY A 415 -31.76 9.92 -14.56
N ILE A 416 -30.73 10.76 -14.66
CA ILE A 416 -30.25 11.60 -13.57
C ILE A 416 -30.19 13.04 -14.11
N THR A 417 -31.03 13.90 -13.53
CA THR A 417 -30.93 15.35 -13.64
C THR A 417 -29.76 15.85 -12.78
N PRO A 418 -28.93 16.81 -13.21
CA PRO A 418 -27.91 17.38 -12.34
C PRO A 418 -28.54 18.37 -11.36
N VAL A 419 -28.46 18.06 -10.07
CA VAL A 419 -28.80 18.99 -8.99
C VAL A 419 -27.68 20.02 -8.86
N SER A 420 -27.98 21.28 -9.17
CA SER A 420 -27.11 22.44 -8.97
C SER A 420 -26.90 22.69 -7.47
N SER A 421 -25.66 22.59 -6.98
CA SER A 421 -25.33 22.81 -5.56
C SER A 421 -25.41 24.29 -5.18
N THR A 422 -25.97 24.53 -3.99
CA THR A 422 -26.21 25.81 -3.31
C THR A 422 -24.95 26.68 -3.12
N VAL A 423 -23.75 26.11 -3.30
CA VAL A 423 -22.44 26.78 -3.18
C VAL A 423 -22.27 27.90 -4.21
N ALA A 424 -22.80 27.74 -5.42
CA ALA A 424 -22.72 28.75 -6.47
C ALA A 424 -23.55 30.01 -6.13
N GLN A 425 -24.70 29.84 -5.46
CA GLN A 425 -25.56 30.95 -5.05
C GLN A 425 -24.99 31.74 -3.87
N THR A 426 -24.35 31.07 -2.90
CA THR A 426 -23.73 31.75 -1.76
C THR A 426 -22.48 32.56 -2.17
N MET A 427 -21.71 32.06 -3.13
CA MET A 427 -20.53 32.76 -3.68
C MET A 427 -20.89 33.98 -4.55
N LEU A 428 -22.06 33.97 -5.21
CA LEU A 428 -22.60 35.11 -5.95
C LEU A 428 -23.23 36.18 -5.05
N ALA A 429 -23.64 35.81 -3.83
CA ALA A 429 -24.22 36.74 -2.86
C ALA A 429 -23.16 37.56 -2.10
N LEU A 430 -21.92 37.06 -1.99
CA LEU A 430 -20.81 37.73 -1.31
C LEU A 430 -20.08 38.78 -2.18
N SER A 431 -20.46 38.95 -3.44
CA SER A 431 -19.88 39.94 -4.36
C SER A 431 -20.74 41.18 -4.57
N LYS A 432 -21.72 41.45 -3.70
CA LYS A 432 -22.53 42.68 -3.76
C LYS A 432 -22.51 43.44 -2.44
N GLU A 433 -21.96 44.65 -2.55
CA GLU A 433 -22.00 45.85 -1.70
C GLU A 433 -20.56 46.30 -1.35
N SER A 434 -20.14 47.55 -1.51
CA SER A 434 -20.76 48.79 -1.97
C SER A 434 -19.63 49.79 -2.30
N GLY A 435 -19.78 50.60 -3.35
CA GLY A 435 -18.76 51.56 -3.77
C GLY A 435 -19.24 52.40 -4.95
N SER A 436 -19.84 53.53 -4.62
CA SER A 436 -20.48 54.50 -5.51
C SER A 436 -19.49 55.34 -6.33
N SER A 437 -19.97 55.76 -7.52
CA SER A 437 -19.73 57.05 -8.18
C SER A 437 -18.73 57.18 -9.35
N VAL A 438 -19.33 57.42 -10.53
CA VAL A 438 -19.07 58.47 -11.55
C VAL A 438 -17.93 58.28 -12.57
N GLY A 439 -18.34 58.03 -13.82
CA GLY A 439 -18.05 58.97 -14.93
C GLY A 439 -17.22 58.46 -16.12
N GLY A 440 -17.81 58.55 -17.32
CA GLY A 440 -17.07 58.85 -18.57
C GLY A 440 -16.94 57.71 -19.58
N GLY A 441 -17.69 57.81 -20.68
CA GLY A 441 -17.73 56.82 -21.76
C GLY A 441 -16.53 56.85 -22.73
N GLY A 442 -16.45 55.79 -23.53
CA GLY A 442 -15.49 55.67 -24.64
C GLY A 442 -15.59 54.31 -25.30
N SER A 443 -16.51 54.19 -26.28
CA SER A 443 -16.54 53.07 -27.22
C SER A 443 -15.33 53.16 -28.14
N SER A 444 -14.49 52.12 -28.15
CA SER A 444 -13.63 51.85 -29.31
C SER A 444 -13.51 50.34 -29.49
N THR A 445 -14.10 49.91 -30.60
CA THR A 445 -13.94 48.61 -31.25
C THR A 445 -12.46 48.30 -31.45
N ILE A 446 -11.95 47.28 -30.77
CA ILE A 446 -10.70 46.61 -31.16
C ILE A 446 -11.09 45.37 -31.97
N SER A 447 -10.58 45.40 -33.20
CA SER A 447 -10.69 44.40 -34.25
C SER A 447 -10.28 43.01 -33.80
N SER A 448 -11.11 42.05 -34.21
CA SER A 448 -10.82 40.63 -34.34
C SER A 448 -9.55 40.39 -35.16
N ALA A 449 -8.45 40.04 -34.50
CA ALA A 449 -7.30 39.41 -35.11
C ALA A 449 -6.72 38.36 -34.16
N SER A 450 -6.66 37.12 -34.64
CA SER A 450 -5.82 36.01 -34.15
C SER A 450 -6.28 35.26 -32.88
N LEU A 451 -7.25 34.34 -33.02
CA LEU A 451 -7.70 33.41 -31.97
C LEU A 451 -6.98 32.03 -32.01
N ASN A 452 -5.75 31.92 -32.51
CA ASN A 452 -5.11 30.62 -32.79
C ASN A 452 -3.66 30.43 -32.28
N ASP A 453 -3.13 31.29 -31.41
CA ASP A 453 -1.83 31.08 -30.75
C ASP A 453 -2.01 31.09 -29.21
N ASP A 454 -1.14 30.38 -28.47
CA ASP A 454 -0.97 30.41 -27.00
C ASP A 454 -1.62 29.32 -26.12
N GLN A 455 -1.32 28.04 -26.39
CA GLN A 455 -1.31 26.98 -25.35
C GLN A 455 0.11 26.50 -25.02
N GLN A 456 1.10 27.37 -25.24
CA GLN A 456 2.49 27.15 -24.83
C GLN A 456 2.66 27.55 -23.36
N GLN A 457 3.18 26.63 -22.53
CA GLN A 457 3.32 26.81 -21.09
C GLN A 457 4.76 26.63 -20.65
N THR A 458 5.27 27.52 -19.80
CA THR A 458 6.60 27.45 -19.19
C THR A 458 6.62 26.53 -17.96
N PRO A 459 7.80 26.13 -17.43
CA PRO A 459 7.90 25.29 -16.24
C PRO A 459 7.24 25.91 -15.00
N ILE A 460 7.27 27.24 -14.88
CA ILE A 460 6.61 27.96 -13.78
C ILE A 460 5.08 27.82 -13.84
N ILE A 461 4.50 27.76 -15.05
CA ILE A 461 3.06 27.52 -15.22
C ILE A 461 2.71 26.09 -14.80
N TRP A 462 3.52 25.10 -15.17
CA TRP A 462 3.30 23.71 -14.75
C TRP A 462 3.44 23.52 -13.24
N ALA A 463 4.47 24.12 -12.62
CA ALA A 463 4.62 24.12 -11.17
C ALA A 463 3.44 24.81 -10.47
N TYR A 464 2.96 25.92 -11.04
CA TYR A 464 1.83 26.68 -10.51
C TYR A 464 0.51 25.92 -10.61
N GLU A 465 0.20 25.31 -11.77
CA GLU A 465 -1.00 24.50 -11.98
C GLU A 465 -1.04 23.26 -11.07
N LYS A 466 0.12 22.70 -10.75
CA LYS A 466 0.25 21.58 -9.82
C LYS A 466 0.32 21.97 -8.35
N GLY A 467 0.34 23.27 -8.06
CA GLY A 467 0.32 23.80 -6.69
C GLY A 467 1.65 23.74 -5.96
N HIS A 468 2.78 23.63 -6.68
CA HIS A 468 4.12 23.57 -6.11
C HIS A 468 4.67 24.98 -5.82
N ASP A 469 4.11 25.64 -4.81
CA ASP A 469 4.36 27.06 -4.52
C ASP A 469 5.86 27.36 -4.22
N GLN A 470 6.58 26.44 -3.58
CA GLN A 470 8.03 26.57 -3.34
C GLN A 470 8.84 26.55 -4.65
N ILE A 471 8.44 25.73 -5.62
CA ILE A 471 9.07 25.67 -6.95
C ILE A 471 8.77 26.96 -7.73
N VAL A 472 7.53 27.46 -7.64
CA VAL A 472 7.16 28.74 -8.25
C VAL A 472 7.98 29.89 -7.67
N ALA A 473 8.16 29.94 -6.34
CA ALA A 473 9.00 30.92 -5.69
C ALA A 473 10.46 30.82 -6.14
N LEU A 474 10.97 29.59 -6.24
CA LEU A 474 12.33 29.33 -6.71
C LEU A 474 12.56 29.80 -8.15
N LEU A 475 11.67 29.46 -9.07
CA LEU A 475 11.75 29.87 -10.48
C LEU A 475 11.74 31.41 -10.61
N LYS A 476 10.87 32.09 -9.84
CA LYS A 476 10.86 33.57 -9.78
C LYS A 476 12.18 34.14 -9.28
N HIS A 477 12.78 33.53 -8.26
CA HIS A 477 14.07 33.96 -7.74
C HIS A 477 15.19 33.83 -8.78
N TYR A 478 15.21 32.73 -9.54
CA TYR A 478 16.15 32.54 -10.64
C TYR A 478 15.90 33.50 -11.81
N ALA A 479 14.64 33.87 -12.07
CA ALA A 479 14.31 34.85 -13.11
C ALA A 479 14.86 36.24 -12.79
N ASN A 480 14.86 36.63 -11.51
CA ASN A 480 15.37 37.92 -11.04
C ASN A 480 16.91 38.00 -10.94
N LYS A 481 17.62 36.87 -11.07
CA LYS A 481 19.08 36.78 -10.91
C LYS A 481 19.89 36.79 -12.21
N ARG A 482 19.25 36.89 -13.39
CA ARG A 482 19.98 36.95 -14.68
C ARG A 482 20.86 38.23 -14.74
N PRO A 483 22.20 38.13 -14.86
CA PRO A 483 23.11 39.28 -14.79
C PRO A 483 23.22 40.15 -16.06
N ASP A 484 22.46 39.87 -17.12
CA ASP A 484 22.63 40.54 -18.42
C ASP A 484 21.55 41.59 -18.76
N SER A 485 20.93 42.22 -17.74
CA SER A 485 20.23 43.49 -17.97
C SER A 485 21.11 44.62 -17.46
N ASP A 486 22.02 45.06 -18.32
CA ASP A 486 22.93 46.16 -18.06
C ASP A 486 22.20 47.39 -17.51
N VAL A 487 22.87 48.00 -16.54
CA VAL A 487 22.52 49.25 -15.88
C VAL A 487 22.53 50.39 -16.90
N CYS A 488 21.36 50.86 -17.33
CA CYS A 488 20.97 52.26 -17.59
C CYS A 488 19.83 52.35 -18.63
N SER A 489 18.59 52.50 -18.18
CA SER A 489 17.55 53.29 -18.86
C SER A 489 16.34 53.38 -17.93
N GLU A 490 16.30 54.45 -17.15
CA GLU A 490 15.03 55.01 -16.68
C GLU A 490 14.24 55.48 -17.91
N TYR A 491 12.96 55.10 -17.96
CA TYR A 491 11.94 55.54 -18.93
C TYR A 491 12.22 55.26 -20.42
N SER A 492 11.89 54.05 -20.89
CA SER A 492 11.11 53.88 -22.12
C SER A 492 10.69 52.41 -22.34
N SER A 493 9.52 52.25 -22.94
CA SER A 493 8.80 51.04 -23.32
C SER A 493 9.67 49.90 -23.90
N GLY A 494 9.53 48.67 -23.39
CA GLY A 494 10.03 47.45 -24.05
C GLY A 494 10.24 46.26 -23.11
N GLU A 495 9.29 45.32 -23.12
CA GLU A 495 9.44 43.88 -22.80
C GLU A 495 10.40 43.46 -21.66
N SER A 496 10.03 43.75 -20.41
CA SER A 496 10.45 42.90 -19.29
C SER A 496 9.59 41.63 -19.31
N SER A 497 10.21 40.44 -19.33
CA SER A 497 9.58 39.12 -19.47
C SER A 497 8.72 38.71 -18.26
N TYR A 498 7.69 39.50 -17.96
CA TYR A 498 6.65 39.17 -17.00
C TYR A 498 5.66 38.22 -17.67
N THR A 499 5.87 36.90 -17.56
CA THR A 499 4.82 35.93 -17.90
C THR A 499 3.65 36.14 -16.94
N PRO A 500 2.49 36.63 -17.39
CA PRO A 500 1.36 36.85 -16.51
C PRO A 500 0.84 35.49 -16.04
N LEU A 501 1.01 35.21 -14.75
CA LEU A 501 0.33 34.07 -14.12
C LEU A 501 -1.19 34.26 -14.30
N PRO A 502 -1.97 33.19 -14.49
CA PRO A 502 -3.42 33.28 -14.68
C PRO A 502 -4.05 34.17 -13.60
N SER A 503 -4.97 35.05 -14.01
CA SER A 503 -5.67 36.01 -13.15
C SER A 503 -6.24 35.35 -11.88
N PRO A 504 -6.60 36.09 -10.81
CA PRO A 504 -7.20 35.50 -9.60
C PRO A 504 -8.41 34.58 -9.87
N LEU A 505 -9.12 34.81 -10.97
CA LEU A 505 -10.20 33.95 -11.46
C LEU A 505 -9.68 32.68 -12.17
N GLY A 506 -8.55 32.75 -12.89
CA GLY A 506 -7.82 31.58 -13.38
C GLY A 506 -7.18 30.76 -12.25
N ARG A 507 -6.66 31.42 -11.22
CA ARG A 507 -6.20 30.85 -9.95
C ARG A 507 -7.33 30.10 -9.24
N LEU A 508 -8.58 30.59 -9.28
CA LEU A 508 -9.75 29.85 -8.78
C LEU A 508 -10.15 28.65 -9.66
N ARG A 509 -9.90 28.70 -10.98
CA ARG A 509 -10.19 27.59 -11.91
C ARG A 509 -9.12 26.49 -11.91
N SER A 510 -7.89 26.80 -11.48
CA SER A 510 -6.74 25.89 -11.38
C SER A 510 -6.45 25.38 -9.96
N VAL A 511 -7.20 25.84 -8.95
CA VAL A 511 -7.08 25.36 -7.57
C VAL A 511 -7.62 23.94 -7.50
N THR A 512 -6.76 23.00 -7.11
CA THR A 512 -7.20 21.63 -6.82
C THR A 512 -8.17 21.66 -5.63
N LYS A 513 -9.06 20.67 -5.56
CA LYS A 513 -10.03 20.55 -4.45
C LYS A 513 -9.30 20.59 -3.10
N GLU A 514 -8.15 19.95 -3.01
CA GLU A 514 -7.32 19.89 -1.80
C GLU A 514 -6.77 21.28 -1.42
N LYS A 515 -6.29 22.05 -2.40
CA LYS A 515 -5.81 23.43 -2.16
C LYS A 515 -6.97 24.35 -1.77
N ALA A 516 -8.18 24.14 -2.31
CA ALA A 516 -9.37 24.88 -1.87
C ALA A 516 -9.72 24.57 -0.41
N GLU A 517 -9.69 23.30 0.00
CA GLU A 517 -9.98 22.87 1.37
C GLU A 517 -8.97 23.44 2.38
N ILE A 518 -7.67 23.43 2.07
CA ILE A 518 -6.64 24.01 2.91
C ILE A 518 -6.83 25.53 3.04
N LEU A 519 -7.09 26.23 1.93
CA LEU A 519 -7.32 27.68 1.95
C LEU A 519 -8.59 28.04 2.72
N GLN A 520 -9.66 27.25 2.56
CA GLN A 520 -10.89 27.40 3.34
C GLN A 520 -10.63 27.18 4.83
N LEU A 521 -9.83 26.17 5.20
CA LEU A 521 -9.43 25.93 6.58
C LEU A 521 -8.62 27.09 7.14
N ARG A 522 -7.59 27.56 6.43
CA ARG A 522 -6.79 28.73 6.84
C ARG A 522 -7.67 29.98 7.05
N ALA A 523 -8.64 30.21 6.17
CA ALA A 523 -9.55 31.35 6.28
C ALA A 523 -10.56 31.22 7.44
N SER A 524 -10.98 29.99 7.77
CA SER A 524 -12.03 29.74 8.78
C SER A 524 -11.50 29.40 10.17
N LEU A 525 -10.24 28.98 10.29
CA LEU A 525 -9.60 28.68 11.56
C LEU A 525 -9.27 29.98 12.30
N CYS A 526 -9.50 30.01 13.62
CA CYS A 526 -9.16 31.19 14.43
C CYS A 526 -7.65 31.46 14.39
N SER A 527 -7.25 32.73 14.33
CA SER A 527 -5.83 33.13 14.27
C SER A 527 -4.99 32.61 15.45
N GLN A 528 -5.60 32.42 16.62
CA GLN A 528 -4.93 31.85 17.79
C GLN A 528 -4.45 30.40 17.60
N PHE A 529 -5.05 29.66 16.65
CA PHE A 529 -4.70 28.27 16.35
C PHE A 529 -3.74 28.14 15.16
N HIS A 530 -3.34 29.25 14.54
CA HIS A 530 -2.35 29.27 13.47
C HIS A 530 -0.96 29.28 14.08
N LEU A 531 -0.23 28.17 13.91
CA LEU A 531 1.11 28.00 14.49
C LEU A 531 2.15 27.86 13.37
N SER A 532 3.32 28.47 13.57
CA SER A 532 4.48 28.18 12.73
C SER A 532 5.26 27.00 13.29
N LEU A 533 5.71 26.11 12.42
CA LEU A 533 6.55 24.97 12.84
C LEU A 533 7.91 25.43 13.39
N THR A 534 8.39 26.61 12.98
CA THR A 534 9.63 27.22 13.50
C THR A 534 9.56 27.56 14.98
N ASP A 535 8.36 27.72 15.52
CA ASP A 535 8.14 28.13 16.91
C ASP A 535 8.03 26.91 17.84
N VAL A 536 8.21 25.71 17.29
CA VAL A 536 8.02 24.42 17.95
C VAL A 536 9.33 23.67 18.02
N ASP A 537 9.82 23.42 19.24
CA ASP A 537 11.02 22.65 19.48
C ASP A 537 10.71 21.16 19.57
N PHE A 538 11.28 20.35 18.67
CA PHE A 538 11.12 18.90 18.66
C PHE A 538 12.05 18.23 19.67
N GLN A 539 11.51 17.22 20.37
CA GLN A 539 12.28 16.34 21.24
C GLN A 539 12.22 14.91 20.68
N GLU A 540 11.76 13.95 21.49
CA GLU A 540 11.70 12.53 21.14
C GLU A 540 10.42 12.16 20.37
N ALA A 541 10.52 11.13 19.54
CA ALA A 541 9.35 10.50 18.94
C ALA A 541 8.65 9.63 19.98
N ILE A 542 7.37 9.87 20.23
CA ILE A 542 6.57 9.19 21.26
C ILE A 542 5.54 8.21 20.69
N GLY A 543 5.33 8.24 19.38
CA GLY A 543 4.42 7.30 18.71
C GLY A 543 4.47 7.38 17.20
N SER A 544 3.90 6.36 16.55
CA SER A 544 3.72 6.34 15.10
C SER A 544 2.40 5.70 14.75
N GLY A 545 1.52 6.44 14.07
CA GLY A 545 0.25 5.96 13.57
C GLY A 545 0.26 5.74 12.04
N SER A 546 -0.90 5.38 11.51
CA SER A 546 -1.17 5.26 10.06
C SER A 546 -0.89 6.56 9.30
N PHE A 547 -1.09 7.71 9.95
CA PHE A 547 -1.10 9.03 9.28
C PHE A 547 0.14 9.89 9.57
N GLY A 548 1.03 9.44 10.45
CA GLY A 548 2.10 10.31 10.91
C GLY A 548 2.91 9.78 12.09
N LYS A 549 4.00 10.48 12.40
CA LYS A 549 4.76 10.29 13.64
C LYS A 549 4.35 11.37 14.65
N VAL A 550 4.20 10.98 15.90
CA VAL A 550 3.92 11.87 17.02
C VAL A 550 5.21 12.11 17.78
N TYR A 551 5.52 13.37 18.02
CA TYR A 551 6.70 13.82 18.75
C TYR A 551 6.28 14.53 20.02
N LYS A 552 7.07 14.40 21.07
CA LYS A 552 7.06 15.34 22.18
C LYS A 552 7.85 16.57 21.77
N GLY A 553 7.42 17.74 22.23
CA GLY A 553 8.14 18.97 21.98
C GLY A 553 7.74 20.08 22.94
N THR A 554 8.24 21.28 22.67
CA THR A 554 7.91 22.48 23.44
C THR A 554 7.40 23.58 22.51
N TYR A 555 6.30 24.23 22.89
CA TYR A 555 5.76 25.40 22.19
C TYR A 555 5.48 26.50 23.22
N ARG A 556 6.12 27.66 23.04
CA ARG A 556 6.05 28.80 23.99
C ARG A 556 6.30 28.41 25.45
N GLY A 557 7.29 27.55 25.68
CA GLY A 557 7.67 27.06 27.01
C GLY A 557 6.73 26.02 27.63
N LYS A 558 5.70 25.55 26.90
CA LYS A 558 4.80 24.46 27.33
C LYS A 558 5.12 23.18 26.60
N ILE A 559 5.12 22.05 27.31
CA ILE A 559 5.30 20.72 26.70
C ILE A 559 4.04 20.37 25.89
N VAL A 560 4.23 19.94 24.65
CA VAL A 560 3.17 19.64 23.69
C VAL A 560 3.43 18.34 22.95
N ALA A 561 2.37 17.73 22.44
CA ALA A 561 2.45 16.62 21.50
C ALA A 561 2.25 17.15 20.07
N ILE A 562 3.10 16.70 19.15
CA ILE A 562 3.18 17.19 17.78
C ILE A 562 2.96 16.01 16.84
N LYS A 563 1.76 15.92 16.26
CA LYS A 563 1.41 14.91 15.25
C LYS A 563 1.78 15.44 13.87
N ARG A 564 2.89 14.95 13.31
CA ARG A 564 3.33 15.32 11.95
C ARG A 564 2.72 14.38 10.92
N TYR A 565 2.07 14.95 9.91
CA TYR A 565 1.59 14.19 8.77
C TYR A 565 2.75 13.85 7.83
N ARG A 566 2.67 12.71 7.14
CA ARG A 566 3.75 12.24 6.26
C ARG A 566 3.86 13.15 5.03
N ALA A 567 5.06 13.64 4.77
CA ALA A 567 5.38 14.28 3.50
C ALA A 567 5.74 13.20 2.47
N VAL A 568 4.76 12.68 1.74
CA VAL A 568 5.02 11.83 0.56
C VAL A 568 4.20 12.33 -0.62
N ALA A 569 4.87 12.36 -1.78
CA ALA A 569 4.42 12.80 -3.10
C ALA A 569 2.92 13.12 -3.22
N PHE A 570 2.63 14.40 -3.48
CA PHE A 570 1.36 14.93 -3.99
C PHE A 570 0.52 13.84 -4.69
N GLY A 571 -0.58 13.36 -4.08
CA GLY A 571 -1.40 12.33 -4.74
C GLY A 571 -2.48 11.59 -3.94
N SER A 572 -2.34 11.35 -2.63
CA SER A 572 -3.42 10.69 -1.87
C SER A 572 -4.45 11.72 -1.40
N LYS A 573 -5.51 11.91 -2.21
CA LYS A 573 -6.66 12.78 -1.91
C LYS A 573 -7.21 12.65 -0.48
N SER A 574 -7.04 11.49 0.16
CA SER A 574 -7.51 11.22 1.52
C SER A 574 -6.73 11.93 2.62
N GLU A 575 -5.42 12.15 2.50
CA GLU A 575 -4.58 12.61 3.64
C GLU A 575 -4.77 14.09 3.97
N VAL A 576 -4.83 14.95 2.95
CA VAL A 576 -5.13 16.38 3.12
C VAL A 576 -6.53 16.58 3.68
N ASP A 577 -7.51 15.87 3.14
CA ASP A 577 -8.90 15.91 3.61
C ASP A 577 -9.02 15.42 5.07
N MET A 578 -8.28 14.37 5.46
CA MET A 578 -8.20 13.92 6.87
C MET A 578 -7.56 14.97 7.78
N PHE A 579 -6.44 15.56 7.38
CA PHE A 579 -5.80 16.64 8.15
C PHE A 579 -6.73 17.84 8.32
N CYS A 580 -7.30 18.34 7.22
CA CYS A 580 -8.18 19.50 7.25
C CYS A 580 -9.41 19.25 8.13
N ARG A 581 -9.94 18.03 8.09
CA ARG A 581 -11.06 17.61 8.92
C ARG A 581 -10.70 17.49 10.39
N GLU A 582 -9.57 16.85 10.72
CA GLU A 582 -9.12 16.68 12.10
C GLU A 582 -8.93 18.04 12.76
N VAL A 583 -8.25 18.99 12.09
CA VAL A 583 -8.11 20.37 12.56
C VAL A 583 -9.47 21.07 12.69
N SER A 584 -10.36 20.92 11.72
CA SER A 584 -11.71 21.53 11.74
C SER A 584 -12.59 21.03 12.89
N ILE A 585 -12.40 19.77 13.30
CA ILE A 585 -13.08 19.15 14.44
C ILE A 585 -12.44 19.68 15.72
N LEU A 586 -11.14 19.43 15.92
CA LEU A 586 -10.40 19.80 17.12
C LEU A 586 -10.53 21.28 17.48
N SER A 587 -10.53 22.18 16.50
CA SER A 587 -10.67 23.62 16.73
C SER A 587 -12.02 24.06 17.31
N LYS A 588 -12.99 23.15 17.40
CA LYS A 588 -14.36 23.39 17.91
C LYS A 588 -14.66 22.61 19.18
N LEU A 589 -13.74 21.77 19.64
CA LEU A 589 -13.92 20.94 20.82
C LEU A 589 -13.25 21.62 22.01
N GLN A 590 -13.95 21.66 23.13
CA GLN A 590 -13.45 22.16 24.39
C GLN A 590 -14.17 21.43 25.53
N HIS A 591 -13.49 20.45 26.14
CA HIS A 591 -14.02 19.65 27.22
C HIS A 591 -12.87 19.01 28.02
N PRO A 592 -12.95 18.90 29.35
CA PRO A 592 -11.86 18.34 30.17
C PRO A 592 -11.49 16.89 29.86
N ASN A 593 -12.42 16.11 29.30
CA ASN A 593 -12.19 14.71 28.89
C ASN A 593 -11.97 14.53 27.37
N VAL A 594 -11.62 15.60 26.66
CA VAL A 594 -11.26 15.57 25.23
C VAL A 594 -9.93 16.29 25.09
N ILE A 595 -9.02 15.73 24.29
CA ILE A 595 -7.68 16.30 24.11
C ILE A 595 -7.72 17.78 23.75
N ASN A 596 -6.97 18.59 24.50
CA ASN A 596 -6.92 20.03 24.26
C ASN A 596 -6.08 20.35 23.02
N PHE A 597 -6.71 21.03 22.06
CA PHE A 597 -6.08 21.49 20.83
C PHE A 597 -5.33 22.80 21.04
N VAL A 598 -4.04 22.81 20.75
CA VAL A 598 -3.18 24.00 20.89
C VAL A 598 -3.15 24.79 19.58
N GLY A 599 -3.07 24.10 18.44
CA GLY A 599 -3.10 24.72 17.12
C GLY A 599 -2.54 23.81 16.03
N ALA A 600 -2.48 24.31 14.80
CA ALA A 600 -1.99 23.56 13.65
C ALA A 600 -1.04 24.40 12.79
N CYS A 601 -0.06 23.72 12.20
CA CYS A 601 0.83 24.28 11.19
C CYS A 601 0.22 24.02 9.81
N LEU A 602 -0.26 25.09 9.17
CA LEU A 602 -1.03 25.01 7.92
C LEU A 602 -0.26 25.53 6.70
N ASP A 603 0.91 26.15 6.86
CA ASP A 603 1.56 26.97 5.82
C ASP A 603 2.11 26.14 4.65
N ASP A 604 2.65 24.96 4.94
CA ASP A 604 3.27 24.06 3.97
C ASP A 604 2.70 22.64 4.12
N PRO A 605 2.10 22.05 3.06
CA PRO A 605 1.60 20.67 3.08
C PRO A 605 2.64 19.62 3.47
N SER A 606 3.92 19.84 3.16
CA SER A 606 5.01 18.94 3.58
C SER A 606 5.35 19.04 5.07
N GLN A 607 4.77 20.04 5.75
CA GLN A 607 5.02 20.37 7.16
C GLN A 607 3.75 20.37 8.01
N PHE A 608 2.65 19.81 7.49
CA PHE A 608 1.40 19.71 8.25
C PHE A 608 1.61 19.03 9.60
N ALA A 609 1.23 19.75 10.65
CA ALA A 609 1.34 19.30 12.01
C ALA A 609 0.12 19.75 12.82
N ILE A 610 -0.36 18.86 13.68
CA ILE A 610 -1.38 19.15 14.70
C ILE A 610 -0.67 19.15 16.04
N ILE A 611 -0.84 20.22 16.81
CA ILE A 611 -0.23 20.40 18.12
C ILE A 611 -1.34 20.34 19.16
N THR A 612 -1.20 19.40 20.09
CA THR A 612 -2.12 19.21 21.23
C THR A 612 -1.35 19.31 22.54
N GLU A 613 -2.07 19.33 23.65
CA GLU A 613 -1.43 19.10 24.95
C GLU A 613 -0.71 17.74 24.98
N PHE A 614 0.34 17.66 25.80
CA PHE A 614 1.07 16.43 26.06
C PHE A 614 0.59 15.80 27.37
N LEU A 615 0.21 14.51 27.33
CA LEU A 615 -0.21 13.76 28.50
C LEU A 615 0.89 12.80 28.96
N VAL A 616 1.42 13.05 30.16
CA VAL A 616 2.64 12.40 30.68
C VAL A 616 2.49 10.89 30.84
N ASN A 617 1.32 10.41 31.26
CA ASN A 617 1.09 8.97 31.45
C ASN A 617 0.82 8.21 30.13
N GLY A 618 0.84 8.90 28.98
CA GLY A 618 0.66 8.28 27.67
C GLY A 618 -0.72 7.67 27.48
N SER A 619 -0.80 6.61 26.66
CA SER A 619 -2.06 5.93 26.36
C SER A 619 -2.41 4.83 27.36
N LEU A 620 -3.71 4.57 27.50
CA LEU A 620 -4.23 3.48 28.33
C LEU A 620 -3.64 2.12 27.90
N PHE A 621 -3.46 1.89 26.60
CA PHE A 621 -2.81 0.69 26.07
C PHE A 621 -1.39 0.52 26.63
N SER A 622 -0.59 1.59 26.63
CA SER A 622 0.79 1.55 27.13
C SER A 622 0.81 1.20 28.63
N LEU A 623 -0.12 1.78 29.39
CA LEU A 623 -0.24 1.54 30.83
C LEU A 623 -0.63 0.08 31.14
N LEU A 624 -1.59 -0.48 30.40
CA LEU A 624 -2.12 -1.83 30.64
C LEU A 624 -1.23 -2.95 30.08
N HIS A 625 -0.69 -2.79 28.87
CA HIS A 625 -0.08 -3.90 28.15
C HIS A 625 1.44 -3.80 28.02
N GLU A 626 1.98 -2.59 27.86
CA GLU A 626 3.43 -2.39 27.76
C GLU A 626 4.07 -2.32 29.16
N GLN A 627 3.47 -1.52 30.05
CA GLN A 627 3.92 -1.36 31.42
C GLN A 627 3.33 -2.42 32.37
N LYS A 628 2.27 -3.13 31.94
CA LYS A 628 1.57 -4.16 32.73
C LYS A 628 1.15 -3.68 34.12
N ARG A 629 0.73 -2.41 34.22
CA ARG A 629 0.39 -1.78 35.50
C ARG A 629 -0.98 -2.28 35.97
N VAL A 630 -1.05 -2.76 37.20
CA VAL A 630 -2.31 -3.12 37.84
C VAL A 630 -2.96 -1.85 38.38
N LEU A 631 -4.10 -1.45 37.79
CA LEU A 631 -4.84 -0.26 38.21
C LEU A 631 -5.82 -0.60 39.33
N GLU A 632 -5.99 0.29 40.31
CA GLU A 632 -7.02 0.14 41.34
C GLU A 632 -8.42 0.32 40.78
N MET A 633 -9.43 -0.27 41.43
CA MET A 633 -10.81 -0.22 40.94
C MET A 633 -11.35 1.20 40.80
N ALA A 634 -11.06 2.09 41.76
CA ALA A 634 -11.49 3.48 41.70
C ALA A 634 -10.95 4.21 40.47
N LEU A 635 -9.67 3.98 40.12
CA LEU A 635 -9.07 4.56 38.93
C LEU A 635 -9.67 4.00 37.64
N ARG A 636 -9.92 2.67 37.57
CA ARG A 636 -10.60 2.06 36.41
C ARG A 636 -11.99 2.67 36.19
N LEU A 637 -12.75 2.85 37.25
CA LEU A 637 -14.08 3.48 37.18
C LEU A 637 -13.99 4.94 36.72
N ASN A 638 -13.06 5.71 37.27
CA ASN A 638 -12.86 7.11 36.89
C ASN A 638 -12.46 7.27 35.42
N ILE A 639 -11.52 6.44 34.93
CA ILE A 639 -11.13 6.42 33.52
C ILE A 639 -12.34 6.12 32.63
N GLY A 640 -13.15 5.12 32.99
CA GLY A 640 -14.35 4.77 32.23
C GLY A 640 -15.38 5.91 32.19
N ILE A 641 -15.61 6.57 33.32
CA ILE A 641 -16.51 7.72 33.43
C ILE A 641 -16.01 8.89 32.59
N ASP A 642 -14.72 9.21 32.67
CA ASP A 642 -14.10 10.30 31.93
C ASP A 642 -14.22 10.10 30.42
N VAL A 643 -13.94 8.89 29.93
CA VAL A 643 -14.13 8.54 28.50
C VAL A 643 -15.61 8.68 28.12
N ALA A 644 -16.55 8.20 28.94
CA ALA A 644 -17.98 8.34 28.68
C ALA A 644 -18.44 9.81 28.65
N ARG A 645 -17.88 10.68 29.51
CA ARG A 645 -18.14 12.13 29.50
C ARG A 645 -17.62 12.79 28.23
N GLY A 646 -16.39 12.46 27.83
CA GLY A 646 -15.80 12.93 26.58
C GLY A 646 -16.66 12.54 25.36
N MET A 647 -17.06 11.27 25.29
CA MET A 647 -17.89 10.77 24.19
C MET A 647 -19.31 11.37 24.19
N ARG A 648 -19.95 11.56 25.36
CA ARG A 648 -21.23 12.29 25.44
C ARG A 648 -21.09 13.70 24.90
N TYR A 649 -20.02 14.40 25.28
CA TYR A 649 -19.77 15.74 24.78
C TYR A 649 -19.68 15.76 23.25
N LEU A 650 -18.91 14.87 22.65
CA LEU A 650 -18.78 14.76 21.19
C LEU A 650 -20.12 14.50 20.49
N HIS A 651 -20.91 13.58 21.03
CA HIS A 651 -22.15 13.12 20.41
C HIS A 651 -23.31 14.10 20.58
N GLU A 652 -23.43 14.74 21.74
CA GLU A 652 -24.67 15.42 22.14
C GLU A 652 -24.50 16.91 22.44
N LEU A 653 -23.33 17.33 22.94
CA LEU A 653 -23.14 18.69 23.46
C LEU A 653 -22.30 19.57 22.55
N ALA A 654 -21.46 18.99 21.69
CA ALA A 654 -20.68 19.72 20.72
C ALA A 654 -21.60 20.46 19.74
N LYS A 655 -21.25 21.72 19.42
CA LYS A 655 -22.02 22.60 18.51
C LYS A 655 -22.37 21.91 17.17
N ARG A 656 -21.49 21.02 16.71
CA ARG A 656 -21.77 20.06 15.65
C ARG A 656 -21.43 18.67 16.20
N PRO A 657 -22.39 17.75 16.30
CA PRO A 657 -22.13 16.39 16.75
C PRO A 657 -21.02 15.71 15.94
N VAL A 658 -20.14 15.01 16.64
CA VAL A 658 -18.98 14.30 16.08
C VAL A 658 -19.09 12.82 16.43
N ILE A 659 -18.85 11.95 15.46
CA ILE A 659 -18.60 10.52 15.69
C ILE A 659 -17.09 10.26 15.63
N HIS A 660 -16.56 9.51 16.60
CA HIS A 660 -15.11 9.32 16.76
C HIS A 660 -14.56 8.29 15.78
N ARG A 661 -15.26 7.15 15.61
CA ARG A 661 -15.00 6.07 14.63
C ARG A 661 -13.74 5.24 14.83
N ASP A 662 -12.83 5.69 15.69
CA ASP A 662 -11.64 4.95 16.11
C ASP A 662 -11.40 4.99 17.62
N LEU A 663 -12.44 4.80 18.44
CA LEU A 663 -12.28 4.77 19.90
C LEU A 663 -11.64 3.43 20.33
N ASN A 664 -10.44 3.48 20.89
CA ASN A 664 -9.69 2.31 21.36
C ASN A 664 -8.71 2.73 22.49
N SER A 665 -8.06 1.76 23.15
CA SER A 665 -7.15 2.05 24.28
C SER A 665 -5.84 2.78 23.90
N HIS A 666 -5.45 2.83 22.62
CA HIS A 666 -4.35 3.69 22.17
C HIS A 666 -4.74 5.16 22.12
N ASN A 667 -6.04 5.43 21.90
CA ASN A 667 -6.63 6.75 21.71
C ASN A 667 -7.27 7.32 22.99
N ILE A 668 -7.07 6.64 24.13
CA ILE A 668 -7.43 7.13 25.47
C ILE A 668 -6.12 7.50 26.16
N LEU A 669 -5.92 8.79 26.46
CA LEU A 669 -4.70 9.30 27.09
C LEU A 669 -4.96 9.70 28.55
N LEU A 670 -3.93 9.65 29.38
CA LEU A 670 -4.05 9.85 30.83
C LEU A 670 -3.21 11.01 31.36
N HIS A 671 -3.82 11.85 32.17
CA HIS A 671 -3.13 12.87 32.95
C HIS A 671 -2.38 12.23 34.12
N GLU A 672 -1.48 13.00 34.74
CA GLU A 672 -0.71 12.57 35.92
C GLU A 672 -1.61 12.24 37.11
N ASP A 673 -2.70 12.98 37.28
CA ASP A 673 -3.72 12.80 38.32
C ASP A 673 -4.68 11.62 38.07
N GLY A 674 -4.53 10.93 36.94
CA GLY A 674 -5.32 9.76 36.57
C GLY A 674 -6.61 10.06 35.80
N HIS A 675 -6.88 11.32 35.46
CA HIS A 675 -8.00 11.67 34.57
C HIS A 675 -7.73 11.26 33.13
N ALA A 676 -8.78 10.81 32.45
CA ALA A 676 -8.70 10.35 31.06
C ALA A 676 -9.25 11.37 30.06
N VAL A 677 -8.63 11.42 28.88
CA VAL A 677 -9.10 12.19 27.73
C VAL A 677 -9.19 11.32 26.49
N VAL A 678 -10.20 11.60 25.66
CA VAL A 678 -10.35 11.02 24.33
C VAL A 678 -9.47 11.79 23.34
N ALA A 679 -8.65 11.09 22.57
CA ALA A 679 -7.66 11.65 21.65
C ALA A 679 -7.73 10.96 20.26
N ASP A 680 -6.96 11.50 19.31
CA ASP A 680 -6.86 11.10 17.90
C ASP A 680 -8.18 11.18 17.10
N PHE A 681 -8.36 12.32 16.42
CA PHE A 681 -9.58 12.63 15.68
C PHE A 681 -9.42 12.44 14.16
N GLY A 682 -8.38 11.73 13.70
CA GLY A 682 -8.09 11.57 12.27
C GLY A 682 -9.18 10.85 11.48
N GLU A 683 -9.82 9.87 12.11
CA GLU A 683 -10.95 9.15 11.52
C GLU A 683 -12.31 9.75 11.85
N SER A 684 -12.36 10.76 12.72
CA SER A 684 -13.60 11.38 13.18
C SER A 684 -14.36 12.09 12.06
N ARG A 685 -15.69 12.19 12.19
CA ARG A 685 -16.55 12.89 11.23
C ARG A 685 -17.59 13.72 11.97
N PHE A 686 -17.95 14.88 11.40
CA PHE A 686 -19.19 15.54 11.79
C PHE A 686 -20.36 14.67 11.33
N MET A 687 -21.41 14.57 12.14
CA MET A 687 -22.63 13.89 11.70
C MET A 687 -23.30 14.68 10.58
N ALA A 688 -23.47 14.04 9.43
CA ALA A 688 -24.24 14.57 8.30
C ALA A 688 -25.75 14.37 8.49
N GLN A 689 -26.55 15.15 7.73
CA GLN A 689 -28.01 15.01 7.72
C GLN A 689 -28.48 13.72 7.04
N TYR A 690 -27.66 13.16 6.14
CA TYR A 690 -27.95 11.92 5.41
C TYR A 690 -26.94 10.83 5.78
N ASP A 691 -27.44 9.61 5.99
CA ASP A 691 -26.65 8.49 6.49
C ASP A 691 -25.52 8.04 5.54
N ASP A 692 -25.69 8.21 4.24
CA ASP A 692 -24.73 7.76 3.22
C ASP A 692 -23.42 8.58 3.24
N GLU A 693 -23.45 9.80 3.80
CA GLU A 693 -22.29 10.67 3.91
C GLU A 693 -21.36 10.31 5.09
N ASN A 694 -21.82 9.46 6.01
CA ASN A 694 -21.01 8.97 7.14
C ASN A 694 -20.21 7.69 6.80
N MET A 695 -20.32 7.19 5.56
CA MET A 695 -19.62 5.99 5.07
C MET A 695 -18.17 6.28 4.68
N THR A 696 -17.27 5.31 4.88
CA THR A 696 -15.87 5.37 4.42
C THR A 696 -15.38 4.02 3.91
N LYS A 697 -14.42 4.04 2.98
CA LYS A 697 -13.68 2.84 2.54
C LYS A 697 -12.56 2.42 3.51
N GLN A 698 -12.14 3.31 4.41
CA GLN A 698 -11.07 3.07 5.39
C GLN A 698 -11.67 2.90 6.79
N PRO A 699 -11.80 1.66 7.28
CA PRO A 699 -12.36 1.40 8.59
C PRO A 699 -11.29 1.70 9.68
N GLY A 700 -11.72 2.18 10.86
CA GLY A 700 -10.84 2.42 12.02
C GLY A 700 -10.18 1.15 12.55
N ASN A 701 -9.70 1.13 13.80
CA ASN A 701 -9.04 -0.06 14.34
C ASN A 701 -10.00 -1.25 14.42
N LEU A 702 -9.74 -2.27 13.60
CA LEU A 702 -10.61 -3.42 13.39
C LEU A 702 -10.96 -4.17 14.69
N ARG A 703 -10.06 -4.22 15.67
CA ARG A 703 -10.28 -4.99 16.91
C ARG A 703 -11.39 -4.41 17.80
N TRP A 704 -11.53 -3.08 17.85
CA TRP A 704 -12.57 -2.40 18.63
C TRP A 704 -13.81 -2.06 17.80
N MET A 705 -13.80 -2.43 16.52
CA MET A 705 -14.84 -2.08 15.56
C MET A 705 -16.18 -2.75 15.85
N ALA A 706 -17.25 -1.98 15.69
CA ALA A 706 -18.59 -2.51 15.82
C ALA A 706 -18.99 -3.42 14.62
N PRO A 707 -19.70 -4.54 14.87
CA PRO A 707 -20.13 -5.52 13.86
C PRO A 707 -20.83 -4.95 12.62
N GLU A 708 -21.67 -3.92 12.81
CA GLU A 708 -22.47 -3.30 11.75
C GLU A 708 -21.60 -2.54 10.74
N ILE A 709 -20.44 -2.04 11.14
CA ILE A 709 -19.51 -1.38 10.22
C ILE A 709 -19.02 -2.37 9.16
N PHE A 710 -18.76 -3.62 9.57
CA PHE A 710 -18.30 -4.68 8.68
C PHE A 710 -19.41 -5.20 7.76
N THR A 711 -20.66 -5.23 8.24
CA THR A 711 -21.79 -5.89 7.56
C THR A 711 -22.67 -4.92 6.77
N GLN A 712 -22.67 -3.63 7.08
CA GLN A 712 -23.49 -2.58 6.44
C GLN A 712 -22.65 -1.59 5.63
N CYS A 713 -21.64 -2.07 4.90
CA CYS A 713 -20.82 -1.26 3.97
C CYS A 713 -20.13 -0.04 4.61
N GLY A 714 -19.66 -0.13 5.86
CA GLY A 714 -18.89 0.95 6.49
C GLY A 714 -19.74 2.13 7.01
N ARG A 715 -21.03 1.91 7.26
CA ARG A 715 -21.95 2.90 7.84
C ARG A 715 -21.71 3.10 9.34
N TYR A 716 -21.25 4.29 9.73
CA TYR A 716 -21.02 4.64 11.14
C TYR A 716 -22.15 5.49 11.72
N ASP A 717 -22.50 5.21 12.98
CA ASP A 717 -23.35 6.05 13.81
C ASP A 717 -22.77 6.18 15.24
N ARG A 718 -23.50 6.87 16.12
CA ARG A 718 -23.13 7.02 17.54
C ARG A 718 -23.07 5.68 18.29
N LYS A 719 -23.83 4.68 17.86
CA LYS A 719 -23.95 3.38 18.53
C LYS A 719 -22.74 2.48 18.25
N ALA A 720 -22.03 2.71 17.14
CA ALA A 720 -20.74 2.08 16.88
C ALA A 720 -19.65 2.52 17.88
N ASP A 721 -19.61 3.80 18.23
CA ASP A 721 -18.70 4.33 19.26
C ASP A 721 -19.02 3.77 20.66
N VAL A 722 -20.31 3.58 20.98
CA VAL A 722 -20.75 2.95 22.25
C VAL A 722 -20.27 1.50 22.35
N PHE A 723 -20.28 0.76 21.24
CA PHE A 723 -19.74 -0.60 21.20
C PHE A 723 -18.21 -0.61 21.42
N SER A 724 -17.51 0.31 20.77
CA SER A 724 -16.05 0.46 20.91
C SER A 724 -15.67 0.84 22.35
N TYR A 725 -16.46 1.70 22.98
CA TYR A 725 -16.34 2.04 24.40
C TYR A 725 -16.50 0.80 25.31
N ALA A 726 -17.50 -0.05 25.06
CA ALA A 726 -17.70 -1.27 25.84
C ALA A 726 -16.49 -2.21 25.80
N LEU A 727 -15.83 -2.32 24.64
CA LEU A 727 -14.60 -3.09 24.49
C LEU A 727 -13.41 -2.45 25.24
N CYS A 728 -13.30 -1.12 25.25
CA CYS A 728 -12.29 -0.42 26.04
C CYS A 728 -12.50 -0.64 27.55
N ILE A 729 -13.75 -0.62 28.03
CA ILE A 729 -14.04 -0.91 29.44
C ILE A 729 -13.77 -2.38 29.77
N TRP A 730 -14.11 -3.30 28.87
CA TRP A 730 -13.76 -4.70 29.05
C TRP A 730 -12.24 -4.88 29.18
N GLU A 731 -11.46 -4.27 28.28
CA GLU A 731 -9.99 -4.30 28.29
C GLU A 731 -9.41 -3.68 29.57
N LEU A 732 -9.96 -2.55 30.03
CA LEU A 732 -9.55 -1.87 31.26
C LEU A 732 -9.74 -2.75 32.50
N HIS A 733 -10.83 -3.52 32.54
CA HIS A 733 -11.14 -4.40 33.66
C HIS A 733 -10.41 -5.74 33.56
N ALA A 734 -10.33 -6.34 32.38
CA ALA A 734 -9.64 -7.60 32.11
C ALA A 734 -8.11 -7.47 32.19
N ALA A 735 -7.58 -6.27 31.91
CA ALA A 735 -6.16 -6.04 31.63
C ALA A 735 -5.61 -6.94 30.51
N GLU A 736 -6.47 -7.29 29.55
CA GLU A 736 -6.18 -8.13 28.40
C GLU A 736 -6.77 -7.52 27.13
N LEU A 737 -6.16 -7.80 25.97
CA LEU A 737 -6.69 -7.33 24.70
C LEU A 737 -7.97 -8.10 24.32
N PRO A 738 -9.03 -7.41 23.83
CA PRO A 738 -10.23 -8.09 23.35
C PRO A 738 -9.89 -9.09 22.26
N PHE A 739 -10.18 -10.37 22.48
CA PHE A 739 -9.73 -11.48 21.63
C PHE A 739 -8.21 -11.47 21.39
N ALA A 740 -7.39 -11.40 22.45
CA ALA A 740 -5.93 -11.38 22.36
C ALA A 740 -5.33 -12.51 21.50
N HIS A 741 -6.01 -13.67 21.48
CA HIS A 741 -5.62 -14.85 20.68
C HIS A 741 -5.88 -14.69 19.16
N LEU A 742 -6.61 -13.65 18.75
CA LEU A 742 -6.94 -13.36 17.35
C LEU A 742 -6.22 -12.10 16.86
N LYS A 743 -5.86 -12.11 15.57
CA LYS A 743 -5.46 -10.88 14.85
C LYS A 743 -6.66 -9.92 14.76
N PRO A 744 -6.44 -8.58 14.67
CA PRO A 744 -7.53 -7.60 14.67
C PRO A 744 -8.67 -7.88 13.67
N ALA A 745 -8.35 -8.24 12.43
CA ALA A 745 -9.36 -8.57 11.43
C ALA A 745 -10.17 -9.84 11.77
N ALA A 746 -9.53 -10.84 12.39
CA ALA A 746 -10.21 -12.05 12.83
C ALA A 746 -11.10 -11.79 14.06
N ALA A 747 -10.67 -10.93 14.99
CA ALA A 747 -11.50 -10.47 16.10
C ALA A 747 -12.75 -9.73 15.60
N ALA A 748 -12.59 -8.84 14.62
CA ALA A 748 -13.70 -8.15 13.97
C ALA A 748 -14.68 -9.14 13.32
N ALA A 749 -14.17 -10.11 12.55
CA ALA A 749 -14.97 -11.13 11.90
C ALA A 749 -15.72 -12.03 12.90
N GLU A 750 -15.08 -12.38 14.02
CA GLU A 750 -15.68 -13.17 15.11
C GLU A 750 -16.89 -12.43 15.71
N MET A 751 -16.75 -11.13 15.98
CA MET A 751 -17.84 -10.30 16.48
C MET A 751 -18.95 -10.07 15.46
N ALA A 752 -18.59 -9.93 14.17
CA ALA A 752 -19.51 -9.61 13.08
C ALA A 752 -20.33 -10.81 12.61
N TYR A 753 -19.68 -11.96 12.38
CA TYR A 753 -20.31 -13.12 11.74
C TYR A 753 -20.69 -14.22 12.72
N LYS A 754 -19.90 -14.42 13.77
CA LYS A 754 -20.18 -15.45 14.79
C LYS A 754 -20.86 -14.90 16.04
N ARG A 755 -21.07 -13.58 16.09
CA ARG A 755 -21.60 -12.86 17.26
C ARG A 755 -20.80 -13.12 18.55
N GLY A 756 -19.52 -13.50 18.41
CA GLY A 756 -18.63 -13.71 19.54
C GLY A 756 -18.43 -12.42 20.34
N ARG A 757 -18.21 -12.53 21.65
CA ARG A 757 -17.83 -11.43 22.54
C ARG A 757 -16.66 -11.86 23.43
N PRO A 758 -15.82 -10.92 23.89
CA PRO A 758 -14.83 -11.22 24.92
C PRO A 758 -15.50 -11.87 26.15
N PRO A 759 -14.84 -12.84 26.80
CA PRO A 759 -15.44 -13.58 27.90
C PRO A 759 -15.76 -12.67 29.08
N LEU A 760 -16.93 -12.86 29.68
CA LEU A 760 -17.34 -12.23 30.94
C LEU A 760 -17.61 -13.30 31.99
N PRO A 761 -17.35 -13.03 33.28
CA PRO A 761 -17.73 -13.95 34.34
C PRO A 761 -19.26 -14.11 34.43
N PRO A 762 -19.77 -15.32 34.77
CA PRO A 762 -21.21 -15.59 34.84
C PRO A 762 -21.92 -14.84 35.98
N HIS A 763 -21.16 -14.41 37.00
CA HIS A 763 -21.64 -13.63 38.14
C HIS A 763 -20.69 -12.46 38.42
N PRO A 764 -21.18 -11.37 39.06
CA PRO A 764 -20.34 -10.23 39.45
C PRO A 764 -19.11 -10.65 40.26
N THR A 765 -17.96 -10.07 39.93
CA THR A 765 -16.69 -10.29 40.64
C THR A 765 -16.10 -8.97 41.11
N VAL A 766 -15.05 -9.02 41.94
CA VAL A 766 -14.29 -7.82 42.32
C VAL A 766 -13.70 -7.13 41.08
N GLN A 767 -13.32 -7.89 40.05
CA GLN A 767 -12.78 -7.36 38.80
C GLN A 767 -13.87 -6.80 37.89
N PHE A 768 -15.04 -7.45 37.85
CA PHE A 768 -16.21 -7.04 37.07
C PHE A 768 -17.44 -6.88 37.98
N PRO A 769 -17.62 -5.70 38.62
CA PRO A 769 -18.80 -5.41 39.42
C PRO A 769 -20.10 -5.46 38.59
N ALA A 770 -21.24 -5.67 39.26
CA ALA A 770 -22.53 -5.83 38.59
C ALA A 770 -22.89 -4.67 37.64
N HIS A 771 -22.59 -3.43 38.03
CA HIS A 771 -22.85 -2.26 37.20
C HIS A 771 -21.97 -2.20 35.94
N ILE A 772 -20.72 -2.70 36.01
CA ILE A 772 -19.82 -2.80 34.85
C ILE A 772 -20.26 -3.92 33.92
N LEU A 773 -20.64 -5.08 34.44
CA LEU A 773 -21.19 -6.17 33.64
C LEU A 773 -22.45 -5.74 32.88
N TYR A 774 -23.38 -5.07 33.57
CA TYR A 774 -24.61 -4.56 32.95
C TYR A 774 -24.31 -3.51 31.86
N MET A 775 -23.39 -2.58 32.14
CA MET A 775 -23.00 -1.56 31.18
C MET A 775 -22.34 -2.19 29.93
N ILE A 776 -21.36 -3.08 30.10
CA ILE A 776 -20.69 -3.74 28.95
C ILE A 776 -21.72 -4.51 28.13
N THR A 777 -22.56 -5.33 28.78
CA THR A 777 -23.55 -6.18 28.09
C THR A 777 -24.60 -5.41 27.30
N SER A 778 -25.06 -4.28 27.84
CA SER A 778 -25.98 -3.38 27.12
C SER A 778 -25.28 -2.58 26.01
N ALA A 779 -24.06 -2.11 26.24
CA ALA A 779 -23.32 -1.26 25.31
C ALA A 779 -22.76 -2.02 24.07
N TRP A 780 -22.43 -3.31 24.19
CA TRP A 780 -21.97 -4.12 23.05
C TRP A 780 -23.05 -5.03 22.43
N HIS A 781 -24.33 -4.68 22.64
CA HIS A 781 -25.47 -5.43 22.15
C HIS A 781 -25.40 -5.65 20.62
N HIS A 782 -25.88 -6.79 20.13
CA HIS A 782 -25.77 -7.17 18.72
C HIS A 782 -26.57 -6.24 17.79
N ASP A 783 -27.78 -5.85 18.20
CA ASP A 783 -28.56 -4.81 17.54
C ASP A 783 -28.08 -3.41 17.99
N PRO A 784 -27.59 -2.56 17.07
CA PRO A 784 -27.12 -1.20 17.39
C PRO A 784 -28.20 -0.31 18.02
N LYS A 785 -29.47 -0.47 17.63
CA LYS A 785 -30.58 0.35 18.15
C LYS A 785 -30.85 0.10 19.63
N SER A 786 -30.58 -1.11 20.10
CA SER A 786 -30.74 -1.52 21.49
C SER A 786 -29.60 -1.05 22.41
N ARG A 787 -28.49 -0.53 21.86
CA ARG A 787 -27.38 -0.01 22.68
C ARG A 787 -27.80 1.33 23.30
N PRO A 788 -27.46 1.63 24.57
CA PRO A 788 -27.77 2.91 25.22
C PRO A 788 -27.02 4.09 24.58
N ALA A 789 -27.43 5.33 24.85
CA ALA A 789 -26.61 6.51 24.59
C ALA A 789 -25.68 6.79 25.79
N PHE A 790 -24.65 7.62 25.61
CA PHE A 790 -23.77 7.99 26.73
C PHE A 790 -24.53 8.77 27.83
N ALA A 791 -25.59 9.51 27.50
CA ALA A 791 -26.51 10.10 28.46
C ALA A 791 -27.19 9.07 29.38
N ASP A 792 -27.46 7.86 28.88
CA ASP A 792 -28.08 6.77 29.66
C ASP A 792 -27.03 5.99 30.46
N ILE A 793 -25.80 5.89 29.94
CA ILE A 793 -24.69 5.17 30.58
C ILE A 793 -24.20 5.91 31.82
N LEU A 794 -23.95 7.22 31.72
CA LEU A 794 -23.27 8.00 32.76
C LEU A 794 -23.94 7.93 34.14
N PRO A 795 -25.26 8.17 34.29
CA PRO A 795 -25.92 8.11 35.59
C PRO A 795 -25.81 6.73 36.26
N ASN A 796 -25.66 5.66 35.48
CA ASN A 796 -25.58 4.30 35.98
C ASN A 796 -24.20 3.94 36.54
N ILE A 797 -23.14 4.62 36.09
CA ILE A 797 -21.75 4.36 36.53
C ILE A 797 -21.22 5.45 37.47
N GLU A 798 -21.62 6.72 37.31
CA GLU A 798 -21.11 7.84 38.12
C GLU A 798 -21.47 7.74 39.60
N LYS A 799 -22.61 7.12 39.94
CA LYS A 799 -23.03 6.89 41.34
C LYS A 799 -22.08 5.97 42.11
N TYR A 800 -21.18 5.28 41.42
CA TYR A 800 -20.14 4.42 42.01
C TYR A 800 -18.75 5.06 41.99
N ALA A 801 -18.62 6.30 41.50
CA ALA A 801 -17.38 7.04 41.51
C ALA A 801 -17.01 7.48 42.93
N SER A 802 -15.72 7.38 43.28
CA SER A 802 -15.20 7.93 44.53
C SER A 802 -14.70 9.35 44.30
N PRO A 803 -14.89 10.31 45.24
CA PRO A 803 -14.31 11.64 45.12
C PRO A 803 -12.78 11.56 45.18
N VAL A 804 -12.11 12.02 44.12
CA VAL A 804 -10.66 12.21 44.11
C VAL A 804 -10.34 13.33 45.10
N LYS A 805 -9.50 13.08 46.11
CA LYS A 805 -9.08 14.12 47.06
C LYS A 805 -8.21 15.15 46.32
N PRO A 806 -8.50 16.47 46.41
CA PRO A 806 -7.60 17.48 45.90
C PRO A 806 -6.32 17.52 46.76
N PRO A 807 -5.17 17.93 46.20
CA PRO A 807 -3.96 18.16 47.00
C PRO A 807 -4.22 19.35 47.93
N ASN A 808 -4.05 19.12 49.24
CA ASN A 808 -4.17 20.17 50.25
C ASN A 808 -3.23 21.34 49.91
N GLY A 809 -3.80 22.55 49.87
CA GLY A 809 -3.04 23.77 49.65
C GLY A 809 -2.15 24.12 50.84
N VAL A 810 -0.92 24.57 50.55
CA VAL A 810 -0.08 25.38 51.43
C VAL A 810 0.80 26.31 50.58
N SER A 811 0.73 27.61 50.85
CA SER A 811 1.63 28.68 50.32
C SER A 811 2.96 28.72 51.10
N PRO A 812 4.00 29.46 50.64
CA PRO A 812 5.37 28.98 50.57
C PRO A 812 6.17 29.12 51.87
N SER A 813 6.98 28.13 52.21
CA SER A 813 8.21 28.35 52.98
C SER A 813 9.20 27.18 52.85
N ASN A 814 10.46 27.53 52.98
CA ASN A 814 11.68 26.80 52.68
C ASN A 814 11.84 25.43 53.36
N GLY A 815 12.59 24.55 52.67
CA GLY A 815 13.54 23.62 53.32
C GLY A 815 13.06 22.19 53.59
N THR A 816 13.49 21.28 52.71
CA THR A 816 13.87 19.88 52.97
C THR A 816 13.23 19.13 54.15
N THR A 817 12.38 18.14 53.87
CA THR A 817 12.57 16.74 54.33
C THR A 817 11.55 15.80 53.69
N ASP A 818 12.01 14.55 53.57
CA ASP A 818 11.52 13.40 52.84
C ASP A 818 10.35 12.65 53.54
N CYS A 819 9.49 12.01 52.74
CA CYS A 819 8.57 10.87 53.01
C CYS A 819 7.46 10.89 51.93
N GLY A 820 7.13 9.84 51.18
CA GLY A 820 7.54 8.45 51.12
C GLY A 820 6.44 7.68 50.38
N LEU A 821 6.72 7.10 49.20
CA LEU A 821 5.90 6.06 48.61
C LEU A 821 6.80 4.92 48.15
N LEU A 822 6.51 3.73 48.69
CA LEU A 822 7.36 2.56 48.74
C LEU A 822 7.75 2.02 47.36
N SER A 823 9.06 2.01 47.09
CA SER A 823 9.67 1.35 45.94
C SER A 823 9.57 -0.18 46.05
N VAL A 824 9.31 -0.79 44.91
CA VAL A 824 9.34 -2.22 44.62
C VAL A 824 10.59 -2.90 45.18
N SER A 825 10.46 -3.52 46.36
CA SER A 825 11.31 -4.61 46.81
C SER A 825 10.60 -5.38 47.93
N LYS A 826 10.66 -6.72 47.84
CA LYS A 826 10.10 -7.76 48.75
C LYS A 826 8.74 -8.35 48.36
N LEU A 827 8.75 -9.25 47.38
CA LEU A 827 8.10 -10.58 47.46
C LEU A 827 8.32 -11.40 46.17
N LYS A 828 9.53 -11.92 45.97
CA LYS A 828 9.73 -13.31 45.49
C LYS A 828 11.20 -13.69 45.59
N ASN A 829 11.51 -14.60 46.50
CA ASN A 829 12.70 -15.46 46.43
C ASN A 829 12.37 -16.81 47.06
N HIS A 830 12.22 -17.83 46.21
CA HIS A 830 12.51 -19.25 46.44
C HIS A 830 12.21 -19.96 45.10
N TRP A 831 13.11 -20.63 44.37
CA TRP A 831 14.23 -21.47 44.75
C TRP A 831 15.53 -21.22 43.94
N GLU A 832 16.61 -21.80 44.46
CA GLU A 832 18.03 -21.57 44.21
C GLU A 832 18.65 -22.24 42.95
N ARG A 833 19.72 -21.57 42.47
CA ARG A 833 21.09 -22.07 42.11
C ARG A 833 21.30 -23.21 41.11
N LYS A 834 22.07 -22.90 40.05
CA LYS A 834 23.50 -23.28 39.78
C LYS A 834 23.79 -22.86 38.31
N GLY A 835 24.92 -22.31 37.87
CA GLY A 835 26.21 -21.94 38.45
C GLY A 835 26.99 -21.06 37.44
N ILE A 836 27.95 -20.29 37.99
CA ILE A 836 29.01 -19.45 37.36
C ILE A 836 30.25 -20.37 37.08
N PRO A 837 31.34 -20.04 36.31
CA PRO A 837 31.86 -18.75 35.75
C PRO A 837 32.12 -18.78 34.22
N GLN A 838 32.23 -17.67 33.47
CA GLN A 838 33.10 -16.47 33.49
C GLN A 838 34.57 -16.67 33.04
N GLU A 839 35.07 -15.62 32.36
CA GLU A 839 36.43 -15.32 31.83
C GLU A 839 36.70 -15.74 30.38
N SER A 840 37.37 -14.96 29.52
CA SER A 840 37.94 -13.60 29.62
C SER A 840 38.31 -13.10 28.20
N THR A 841 38.45 -11.78 28.11
CA THR A 841 38.96 -10.90 27.04
C THR A 841 40.21 -11.38 26.26
N GLN A 842 40.33 -11.04 24.96
CA GLN A 842 41.25 -9.99 24.44
C GLN A 842 41.38 -9.95 22.90
N HIS A 843 41.79 -8.77 22.42
CA HIS A 843 42.03 -8.25 21.07
C HIS A 843 43.09 -8.96 20.20
N SER A 844 43.01 -8.77 18.87
CA SER A 844 44.09 -8.37 17.90
C SER A 844 43.63 -8.61 16.45
N THR A 845 43.43 -7.59 15.58
CA THR A 845 44.32 -6.89 14.61
C THR A 845 44.68 -7.62 13.30
N ALA A 846 44.75 -6.81 12.22
CA ALA A 846 45.41 -6.99 10.89
C ALA A 846 44.61 -7.74 9.79
N SER A 847 44.67 -7.43 8.48
CA SER A 847 45.35 -6.40 7.68
C SER A 847 44.95 -6.51 6.18
N THR A 848 44.98 -5.35 5.51
CA THR A 848 45.20 -4.94 4.09
C THR A 848 45.76 -5.93 3.05
N PHE A 849 45.39 -5.78 1.75
CA PHE A 849 46.21 -5.82 0.48
C PHE A 849 45.24 -5.61 -0.72
N SER A 850 45.13 -4.45 -1.41
CA SER A 850 45.93 -3.77 -2.48
C SER A 850 45.81 -4.28 -3.94
N ASN A 851 45.26 -3.40 -4.80
CA ASN A 851 45.55 -3.02 -6.21
C ASN A 851 46.23 -3.97 -7.22
N SER A 852 45.71 -3.95 -8.47
CA SER A 852 46.48 -3.61 -9.69
C SER A 852 45.64 -3.38 -10.96
N ASN A 853 46.10 -2.44 -11.79
CA ASN A 853 45.58 -1.90 -13.06
C ASN A 853 45.94 -2.70 -14.33
N ASN A 854 45.23 -2.36 -15.43
CA ASN A 854 45.62 -2.27 -16.88
C ASN A 854 44.51 -2.87 -17.77
N GLY A 855 44.09 -2.38 -18.96
CA GLY A 855 44.53 -1.31 -19.86
C GLY A 855 44.28 -1.72 -21.34
N ILE A 856 43.26 -1.10 -21.98
CA ILE A 856 43.10 -0.72 -23.42
C ILE A 856 43.15 -1.80 -24.55
N ALA A 857 42.10 -1.84 -25.39
CA ALA A 857 42.18 -1.74 -26.88
C ALA A 857 40.80 -1.59 -27.54
N SER A 858 40.71 -0.71 -28.55
CA SER A 858 39.52 -0.31 -29.31
C SER A 858 39.51 -0.90 -30.72
N SER A 859 38.32 -1.13 -31.30
CA SER A 859 38.12 -1.06 -32.76
C SER A 859 36.64 -0.87 -33.14
N SER A 860 36.46 -0.01 -34.13
CA SER A 860 35.26 0.60 -34.72
C SER A 860 34.31 -0.32 -35.50
N SER A 861 33.00 -0.03 -35.43
CA SER A 861 32.00 -0.38 -36.46
C SER A 861 30.74 0.49 -36.27
N THR A 862 30.67 1.66 -36.91
CA THR A 862 29.57 2.65 -36.74
C THR A 862 28.64 2.81 -37.95
N SER A 863 28.73 1.97 -38.98
CA SER A 863 27.99 2.19 -40.23
C SER A 863 26.61 1.50 -40.33
N SER A 864 26.27 0.54 -39.47
CA SER A 864 24.98 -0.19 -39.53
C SER A 864 23.89 0.34 -38.58
N ILE A 865 24.23 1.22 -37.65
CA ILE A 865 23.34 1.64 -36.54
C ILE A 865 22.37 2.76 -36.98
N LEU A 866 22.77 3.61 -37.93
CA LEU A 866 21.97 4.76 -38.37
C LEU A 866 20.66 4.37 -39.07
N SER A 867 20.58 3.21 -39.72
CA SER A 867 19.35 2.73 -40.36
C SER A 867 18.28 2.29 -39.36
N SER A 868 18.69 1.72 -38.22
CA SER A 868 17.79 1.24 -37.15
C SER A 868 17.14 2.39 -36.35
N ILE A 869 17.80 3.54 -36.23
CA ILE A 869 17.29 4.73 -35.52
C ILE A 869 16.15 5.39 -36.32
N SER A 870 16.27 5.41 -37.65
CA SER A 870 15.21 5.97 -38.50
C SER A 870 13.95 5.10 -38.52
N SER A 871 14.05 3.80 -38.22
CA SER A 871 12.89 2.93 -38.05
C SER A 871 12.25 3.06 -36.67
N SER A 872 13.03 3.33 -35.61
CA SER A 872 12.48 3.46 -34.25
C SER A 872 11.67 4.73 -34.06
N THR A 873 12.07 5.86 -34.67
CA THR A 873 11.29 7.11 -34.61
C THR A 873 9.92 6.98 -35.27
N LYS A 874 9.85 6.34 -36.45
CA LYS A 874 8.56 6.04 -37.12
C LYS A 874 7.65 5.14 -36.28
N ALA A 875 8.20 4.13 -35.60
CA ALA A 875 7.43 3.25 -34.73
C ALA A 875 6.89 3.97 -33.48
N VAL A 876 7.67 4.89 -32.89
CA VAL A 876 7.24 5.70 -31.74
C VAL A 876 6.11 6.66 -32.12
N ASP A 877 6.18 7.30 -33.29
CA ASP A 877 5.13 8.20 -33.79
C ASP A 877 3.79 7.46 -34.02
N GLU A 878 3.81 6.22 -34.52
CA GLU A 878 2.61 5.37 -34.65
C GLU A 878 2.01 4.99 -33.29
N LEU A 879 2.85 4.69 -32.29
CA LEU A 879 2.40 4.34 -30.94
C LEU A 879 1.80 5.54 -30.19
N ARG A 880 2.31 6.75 -30.41
CA ARG A 880 1.77 8.00 -29.83
C ARG A 880 0.30 8.23 -30.15
N GLN A 881 -0.13 7.84 -31.36
CA GLN A 881 -1.53 7.95 -31.81
C GLN A 881 -2.49 7.00 -31.07
N ARG A 882 -1.95 5.99 -30.37
CA ARG A 882 -2.72 4.93 -29.69
C ARG A 882 -2.83 5.11 -28.17
N LEU A 883 -2.34 6.23 -27.63
CA LEU A 883 -2.46 6.57 -26.21
C LEU A 883 -3.87 7.04 -25.84
N ASP A 884 -4.50 6.38 -24.87
CA ASP A 884 -5.78 6.78 -24.30
C ASP A 884 -5.67 8.06 -23.42
N ARG A 885 -6.80 8.48 -22.83
CA ARG A 885 -6.86 9.68 -21.96
C ARG A 885 -6.09 9.53 -20.65
N ASN A 886 -5.75 8.31 -20.24
CA ASN A 886 -5.06 7.98 -18.99
C ASN A 886 -3.57 7.63 -19.21
N GLY A 887 -3.07 7.71 -20.45
CA GLY A 887 -1.68 7.42 -20.79
C GLY A 887 -1.38 5.94 -21.07
N TYR A 888 -2.39 5.08 -21.25
CA TYR A 888 -2.21 3.69 -21.65
C TYR A 888 -2.23 3.54 -23.17
N VAL A 889 -1.35 2.70 -23.71
CA VAL A 889 -1.32 2.37 -25.13
C VAL A 889 -2.39 1.32 -25.42
N LEU A 890 -3.36 1.64 -26.27
CA LEU A 890 -4.39 0.71 -26.71
C LEU A 890 -3.76 -0.34 -27.64
N GLN A 891 -3.87 -1.64 -27.30
CA GLN A 891 -3.44 -2.74 -28.17
C GLN A 891 -4.26 -2.77 -29.47
N PRO A 892 -3.69 -3.21 -30.60
CA PRO A 892 -4.48 -3.38 -31.81
C PRO A 892 -5.46 -4.53 -31.56
N ILE A 893 -6.71 -4.39 -32.00
CA ILE A 893 -7.61 -5.54 -32.05
C ILE A 893 -7.00 -6.50 -33.07
N ILE A 894 -6.33 -7.55 -32.61
CA ILE A 894 -5.95 -8.66 -33.46
C ILE A 894 -7.26 -9.36 -33.79
N THR A 895 -7.83 -9.03 -34.95
CA THR A 895 -8.82 -9.89 -35.58
C THR A 895 -8.11 -11.20 -35.89
N VAL A 896 -8.36 -12.21 -35.06
CA VAL A 896 -8.03 -13.58 -35.41
C VAL A 896 -8.90 -13.91 -36.61
N ASP A 897 -8.31 -13.91 -37.80
CA ASP A 897 -8.96 -14.45 -38.98
C ASP A 897 -9.25 -15.93 -38.71
N ASN A 898 -10.51 -16.23 -38.39
CA ASN A 898 -11.06 -17.58 -38.36
C ASN A 898 -11.19 -18.09 -39.80
N ALA A 899 -10.06 -18.28 -40.47
CA ALA A 899 -10.00 -18.81 -41.82
C ALA A 899 -8.96 -19.93 -41.91
N SER A 900 -9.22 -21.05 -41.22
CA SER A 900 -8.95 -22.43 -41.69
C SER A 900 -9.08 -23.45 -40.54
N ILE A 901 -10.31 -23.84 -40.22
CA ILE A 901 -10.61 -25.22 -39.78
C ILE A 901 -11.89 -25.62 -40.53
N SER A 902 -11.68 -26.27 -41.68
CA SER A 902 -12.64 -27.17 -42.31
C SER A 902 -12.00 -28.54 -42.36
#